data_AF-A0A1S3JWH8-F1
#
_entry.id   AF-A0A1S3JWH8-F1
#
_cell.length_a   1.000
_cell.length_b   1.000
_cell.length_c   1.000
_cell.angle_alpha   90.00
_cell.angle_beta   90.00
_cell.angle_gamma   90.00
#
_symmetry.space_group_name_H-M   'P 1'
#
loop_
_entity.id
_entity.type
_entity.pdbx_description
1 polymer ?
#
loop_
_entity_poly.entity_id
_entity_poly.type
_entity_poly.pdbx_seq_one_letter_code
_entity_poly.pdbx_strand_id
1 'polypeptide(L)'
;MFRGCKQEDMPPHVYASAQIAYRKMQTTGIDQSIVFVGRSGSGKTTNAKHVLHYLVTAAGSINNVVTVDKINAASILLEGFGNSKTIMNTNATRYSQMTSLDFDVSGQVAAASIQVLLPERSRVVRRPEGEPTFHIFYQMIAGVDGMLRSELHLQNLEEYNIFMTPLQRTEDQQKATQHWAKILQAMHILAFSEAESKAIFSVLAAIYHLGVAGAMKGVNNRHHFAKPASAQKAASLLGTTVEELSRNIFSPSTGSLPRASFRASPVGERSGDITVSALEALEGFVIGLYAEAFNAVVSLINRSLSSNYRTRTSITILDTPGFQVPASCGRQTGATFEELCHNYIQERLQLLFHDNTFTSQQDRFAQENIDCDFDAMSSANPAALVEAIDRQSTQSMVRASNNDLRDYEQRGLLWLLDEEAIFPGATDDSFMERLLMHHGEGQEKRKKRRTSAMTDHLLTKGSANNSFVLQHMRGTTPVQYNTTGWLRVCRENPVTKMASQVLLDSQQPNITQLFSTIRGPISTVITGSVAGIEGSTALRRVSSIRRGYVSGTAGLKRKSVCLQVKFQADSVIETIRRSQLHFIHCILPHAQAGLCEQKSSLLLPNKNSTAEDSMLDVPLVRAQIRGSEILEAVRIHRQGFPDHMLFAEFHKRFEVLLPPEMRPNGPTVDEKQVSEQILQFCEVEKNNFKLGLSQVFFRAGVLAQLEDTRDGKIADTVIAFQKFCRGYLVRQRVKKLQVQHIAIKCIQRNVRKFMQIREWSWWKLYTKVQPVLNVHRTEEELKDREVGTPNTLAQ
;
A
#
# COMPACT_ATOMS: atom_id res chain seq x y z
N MET A 1 13.52 -23.76 -2.00
CA MET A 1 12.43 -24.48 -1.31
C MET A 1 11.09 -24.11 -1.91
N PHE A 2 10.58 -22.87 -1.77
CA PHE A 2 9.23 -22.54 -2.28
C PHE A 2 9.12 -22.38 -3.82
N ARG A 3 10.19 -21.98 -4.51
CA ARG A 3 10.18 -21.81 -5.97
C ARG A 3 10.01 -23.15 -6.68
N GLY A 4 8.92 -23.31 -7.43
CA GLY A 4 8.68 -24.51 -8.24
C GLY A 4 8.01 -25.68 -7.53
N CYS A 5 7.86 -25.66 -6.19
CA CYS A 5 7.15 -26.72 -5.44
C CYS A 5 5.64 -26.68 -5.66
N LYS A 6 4.96 -27.82 -5.77
CA LYS A 6 3.50 -27.86 -5.95
C LYS A 6 2.78 -27.22 -4.77
N GLN A 7 1.52 -26.83 -4.97
CA GLN A 7 0.75 -26.13 -3.93
C GLN A 7 0.63 -26.96 -2.64
N GLU A 8 0.43 -28.27 -2.77
CA GLU A 8 0.27 -29.18 -1.63
C GLU A 8 1.59 -29.47 -0.91
N ASP A 9 2.72 -29.39 -1.63
CA ASP A 9 4.07 -29.61 -1.09
C ASP A 9 4.66 -28.38 -0.39
N MET A 10 4.03 -27.20 -0.52
CA MET A 10 4.56 -25.97 0.07
C MET A 10 4.25 -25.95 1.58
N PRO A 11 5.26 -25.78 2.45
CA PRO A 11 5.02 -25.67 3.88
C PRO A 11 4.24 -24.38 4.20
N PRO A 12 3.44 -24.36 5.28
CA PRO A 12 2.65 -23.20 5.66
C PRO A 12 3.56 -22.03 6.05
N HIS A 13 3.72 -21.07 5.13
CA HIS A 13 4.54 -19.89 5.31
C HIS A 13 3.99 -18.74 4.45
N VAL A 14 4.27 -17.48 4.81
CA VAL A 14 3.84 -16.31 4.02
C VAL A 14 4.37 -16.32 2.58
N TYR A 15 5.52 -16.99 2.37
CA TYR A 15 6.10 -17.22 1.05
C TYR A 15 5.25 -18.16 0.19
N ALA A 16 4.54 -19.11 0.79
CA ALA A 16 3.62 -19.97 0.05
C ALA A 16 2.44 -19.14 -0.48
N SER A 17 1.85 -18.26 0.33
CA SER A 17 0.80 -17.34 -0.11
C SER A 17 1.28 -16.45 -1.27
N ALA A 18 2.49 -15.90 -1.16
CA ALA A 18 3.10 -15.11 -2.24
C ALA A 18 3.33 -15.94 -3.52
N GLN A 19 3.82 -17.18 -3.39
CA GLN A 19 4.04 -18.09 -4.52
C GLN A 19 2.73 -18.49 -5.20
N ILE A 20 1.65 -18.70 -4.43
CA ILE A 20 0.31 -18.99 -4.94
C ILE A 20 -0.20 -17.81 -5.76
N ALA A 21 -0.15 -16.60 -5.20
CA ALA A 21 -0.55 -15.38 -5.92
C ALA A 21 0.27 -15.20 -7.21
N TYR A 22 1.59 -15.36 -7.16
CA TYR A 22 2.46 -15.26 -8.32
C TYR A 22 2.12 -16.26 -9.42
N ARG A 23 1.87 -17.52 -9.07
CA ARG A 23 1.45 -18.53 -10.05
C ARG A 23 0.08 -18.25 -10.64
N LYS A 24 -0.91 -17.92 -9.80
CA LYS A 24 -2.27 -17.59 -10.26
C LYS A 24 -2.25 -16.40 -11.22
N MET A 25 -1.43 -15.39 -10.94
CA MET A 25 -1.23 -14.27 -11.86
C MET A 25 -0.69 -14.75 -13.23
N GLN A 26 0.33 -15.62 -13.23
CA GLN A 26 0.93 -16.13 -14.47
C GLN A 26 -0.01 -17.03 -15.27
N THR A 27 -0.82 -17.85 -14.61
CA THR A 27 -1.73 -18.79 -15.28
C THR A 27 -2.99 -18.12 -15.78
N THR A 28 -3.60 -17.25 -14.97
CA THR A 28 -4.87 -16.59 -15.32
C THR A 28 -4.68 -15.32 -16.14
N GLY A 29 -3.52 -14.67 -16.03
CA GLY A 29 -3.30 -13.33 -16.58
C GLY A 29 -4.11 -12.24 -15.89
N ILE A 30 -4.67 -12.51 -14.70
CA ILE A 30 -5.46 -11.58 -13.89
C ILE A 30 -4.58 -11.01 -12.78
N ASP A 31 -4.72 -9.71 -12.52
CA ASP A 31 -4.05 -9.03 -11.41
C ASP A 31 -4.42 -9.68 -10.06
N GLN A 32 -3.50 -9.64 -9.09
CA GLN A 32 -3.70 -10.23 -7.76
C GLN A 32 -3.54 -9.18 -6.67
N SER A 33 -4.19 -9.37 -5.53
CA SER A 33 -3.95 -8.57 -4.32
C SER A 33 -3.75 -9.43 -3.09
N ILE A 34 -2.74 -9.11 -2.29
CA ILE A 34 -2.46 -9.71 -0.99
C ILE A 34 -2.77 -8.67 0.09
N VAL A 35 -3.73 -8.97 0.96
CA VAL A 35 -4.28 -8.06 1.96
C VAL A 35 -3.96 -8.57 3.36
N PHE A 36 -3.29 -7.74 4.16
CA PHE A 36 -2.99 -8.05 5.56
C PHE A 36 -4.04 -7.45 6.49
N VAL A 37 -4.63 -8.29 7.36
CA VAL A 37 -5.65 -7.89 8.34
C VAL A 37 -5.19 -8.28 9.74
N GLY A 38 -5.45 -7.45 10.74
CA GLY A 38 -5.16 -7.79 12.15
C GLY A 38 -4.81 -6.61 13.05
N ARG A 39 -4.69 -6.89 14.35
CA ARG A 39 -4.44 -5.89 15.40
C ARG A 39 -3.08 -5.19 15.28
N SER A 40 -2.94 -4.02 15.90
CA SER A 40 -1.65 -3.33 16.02
C SER A 40 -0.64 -4.24 16.74
N GLY A 41 0.59 -4.32 16.23
CA GLY A 41 1.63 -5.20 16.79
C GLY A 41 1.59 -6.67 16.35
N SER A 42 0.64 -7.10 15.50
CA SER A 42 0.54 -8.52 15.08
C SER A 42 1.52 -8.95 13.96
N GLY A 43 2.44 -8.07 13.55
CA GLY A 43 3.47 -8.40 12.54
C GLY A 43 3.07 -8.22 11.07
N LYS A 44 1.92 -7.58 10.77
CA LYS A 44 1.45 -7.30 9.38
C LYS A 44 2.54 -6.75 8.47
N THR A 45 3.13 -5.60 8.83
CA THR A 45 4.18 -4.94 8.05
C THR A 45 5.42 -5.82 7.84
N THR A 46 5.79 -6.64 8.84
CA THR A 46 6.92 -7.57 8.71
C THR A 46 6.60 -8.67 7.68
N ASN A 47 5.40 -9.23 7.73
CA ASN A 47 4.95 -10.21 6.74
C ASN A 47 4.81 -9.60 5.33
N ALA A 48 4.37 -8.35 5.20
CA ALA A 48 4.34 -7.64 3.93
C ALA A 48 5.73 -7.50 3.30
N LYS A 49 6.75 -7.15 4.11
CA LYS A 49 8.15 -7.11 3.67
C LYS A 49 8.66 -8.47 3.21
N HIS A 50 8.34 -9.54 3.95
CA HIS A 50 8.68 -10.91 3.55
C HIS A 50 8.04 -11.29 2.21
N VAL A 51 6.76 -10.98 1.98
CA VAL A 51 6.10 -11.22 0.69
C VAL A 51 6.78 -10.46 -0.45
N LEU A 52 7.06 -9.17 -0.26
CA LEU A 52 7.75 -8.36 -1.27
C LEU A 52 9.14 -8.92 -1.59
N HIS A 53 9.92 -9.22 -0.55
CA HIS A 53 11.25 -9.82 -0.69
C HIS A 53 11.18 -11.13 -1.49
N TYR A 54 10.22 -12.00 -1.17
CA TYR A 54 10.04 -13.27 -1.86
C TYR A 54 9.66 -13.08 -3.33
N LEU A 55 8.67 -12.22 -3.63
CA LEU A 55 8.21 -12.00 -5.01
C LEU A 55 9.32 -11.47 -5.90
N VAL A 56 10.08 -10.47 -5.44
CA VAL A 56 11.20 -9.91 -6.21
C VAL A 56 12.30 -10.95 -6.42
N THR A 57 12.59 -11.77 -5.41
CA THR A 57 13.60 -12.83 -5.51
C THR A 57 13.16 -13.97 -6.44
N ALA A 58 11.90 -14.38 -6.36
CA ALA A 58 11.36 -15.52 -7.09
C ALA A 58 11.13 -15.21 -8.57
N ALA A 59 10.60 -14.02 -8.87
CA ALA A 59 10.33 -13.56 -10.23
C ALA A 59 11.59 -13.00 -10.92
N GLY A 60 12.53 -12.43 -10.16
CA GLY A 60 13.63 -11.65 -10.70
C GLY A 60 13.16 -10.29 -11.23
N SER A 61 14.11 -9.45 -11.64
CA SER A 61 13.82 -8.12 -12.20
C SER A 61 14.54 -7.87 -13.50
N ILE A 62 13.83 -7.23 -14.44
CA ILE A 62 14.38 -6.82 -15.73
C ILE A 62 15.44 -5.75 -15.48
N ASN A 63 16.66 -5.98 -15.98
CA ASN A 63 17.79 -5.06 -15.86
C ASN A 63 18.04 -4.53 -14.43
N ASN A 64 17.69 -5.33 -13.41
CA ASN A 64 17.82 -4.95 -12.00
C ASN A 64 17.14 -3.61 -11.65
N VAL A 65 16.03 -3.26 -12.31
CA VAL A 65 15.30 -2.03 -11.99
C VAL A 65 14.76 -2.09 -10.56
N VAL A 66 14.11 -3.21 -10.19
CA VAL A 66 13.55 -3.45 -8.86
C VAL A 66 14.32 -4.58 -8.19
N THR A 67 15.28 -4.21 -7.34
CA THR A 67 16.07 -5.14 -6.54
C THR A 67 15.55 -5.24 -5.10
N VAL A 68 15.84 -6.35 -4.44
CA VAL A 68 15.53 -6.55 -3.00
C VAL A 68 16.09 -5.41 -2.14
N ASP A 69 17.32 -4.95 -2.43
CA ASP A 69 17.96 -3.86 -1.68
C ASP A 69 17.20 -2.53 -1.80
N LYS A 70 16.64 -2.23 -2.99
CA LYS A 70 15.78 -1.06 -3.20
C LYS A 70 14.46 -1.16 -2.44
N ILE A 71 13.85 -2.34 -2.38
CA ILE A 71 12.62 -2.56 -1.59
C ILE A 71 12.89 -2.42 -0.10
N ASN A 72 14.01 -2.96 0.39
CA ASN A 72 14.43 -2.80 1.78
C ASN A 72 14.76 -1.33 2.11
N ALA A 73 15.47 -0.64 1.22
CA ALA A 73 15.77 0.79 1.35
C ALA A 73 14.48 1.63 1.39
N ALA A 74 13.52 1.37 0.50
CA ALA A 74 12.22 2.03 0.50
C ALA A 74 11.49 1.80 1.83
N SER A 75 11.52 0.57 2.36
CA SER A 75 10.93 0.24 3.64
C SER A 75 11.57 1.01 4.80
N ILE A 76 12.90 1.13 4.83
CA ILE A 76 13.62 1.89 5.87
C ILE A 76 13.19 3.37 5.88
N LEU A 77 13.09 3.99 4.70
CA LEU A 77 12.64 5.38 4.59
C LEU A 77 11.19 5.54 5.04
N LEU A 78 10.30 4.66 4.58
CA LEU A 78 8.89 4.70 4.97
C LEU A 78 8.69 4.47 6.47
N GLU A 79 9.48 3.60 7.10
CA GLU A 79 9.44 3.43 8.56
C GLU A 79 9.94 4.67 9.31
N GLY A 80 11.00 5.32 8.84
CA GLY A 80 11.49 6.57 9.44
C GLY A 80 10.42 7.67 9.45
N PHE A 81 9.77 7.90 8.31
CA PHE A 81 8.81 8.98 8.11
C PHE A 81 7.36 8.62 8.46
N GLY A 82 7.00 7.34 8.46
CA GLY A 82 5.62 6.88 8.59
C GLY A 82 5.30 6.16 9.89
N ASN A 83 6.33 5.77 10.67
CA ASN A 83 6.13 5.02 11.91
C ASN A 83 6.43 5.86 13.15
N SER A 84 5.74 5.50 14.22
CA SER A 84 5.91 6.09 15.55
C SER A 84 5.74 5.02 16.61
N LYS A 85 6.34 5.23 17.78
CA LYS A 85 6.09 4.40 18.95
C LYS A 85 4.76 4.80 19.62
N THR A 86 3.95 3.80 19.94
CA THR A 86 2.68 3.95 20.66
C THR A 86 2.64 3.07 21.90
N ILE A 87 1.59 3.20 22.71
CA ILE A 87 1.35 2.32 23.88
C ILE A 87 1.18 0.84 23.49
N MET A 88 0.83 0.53 22.24
CA MET A 88 0.58 -0.85 21.78
C MET A 88 1.75 -1.44 20.98
N ASN A 89 2.55 -0.60 20.32
CA ASN A 89 3.56 -1.06 19.37
C ASN A 89 4.76 -0.08 19.33
N THR A 90 5.99 -0.59 19.46
CA THR A 90 7.21 0.23 19.42
C THR A 90 7.52 0.83 18.05
N ASN A 91 7.08 0.18 16.98
CA ASN A 91 7.29 0.60 15.60
C ASN A 91 5.94 0.54 14.85
N ALA A 92 5.01 1.41 15.23
CA ALA A 92 3.65 1.40 14.70
C ALA A 92 3.54 2.18 13.40
N THR A 93 3.18 1.50 12.31
CA THR A 93 2.79 2.11 11.03
C THR A 93 1.56 2.98 11.19
N ARG A 94 1.65 4.27 10.83
CA ARG A 94 0.56 5.27 10.95
C ARG A 94 0.04 5.78 9.59
N TYR A 95 0.15 4.93 8.57
CA TYR A 95 -0.35 5.18 7.22
C TYR A 95 -0.71 3.84 6.57
N SER A 96 -1.57 3.87 5.55
CA SER A 96 -1.84 2.70 4.70
C SER A 96 -0.88 2.68 3.52
N GLN A 97 -0.21 1.56 3.31
CA GLN A 97 0.73 1.33 2.22
C GLN A 97 0.13 0.37 1.20
N MET A 98 0.02 0.81 -0.04
CA MET A 98 -0.31 -0.03 -1.18
C MET A 98 0.89 -0.13 -2.11
N THR A 99 1.53 -1.29 -2.15
CA THR A 99 2.70 -1.54 -3.01
C THR A 99 2.29 -2.41 -4.18
N SER A 100 2.40 -1.90 -5.40
CA SER A 100 2.11 -2.65 -6.62
C SER A 100 3.41 -3.08 -7.30
N LEU A 101 3.56 -4.38 -7.54
CA LEU A 101 4.63 -4.95 -8.36
C LEU A 101 4.07 -5.26 -9.74
N ASP A 102 4.64 -4.64 -10.77
CA ASP A 102 4.23 -4.86 -12.16
C ASP A 102 5.14 -5.88 -12.84
N PHE A 103 4.51 -6.83 -13.53
CA PHE A 103 5.20 -7.92 -14.22
C PHE A 103 5.09 -7.78 -15.74
N ASP A 104 6.13 -8.18 -16.45
CA ASP A 104 6.13 -8.26 -17.90
C ASP A 104 5.44 -9.53 -18.42
N VAL A 105 5.52 -9.76 -19.73
CA VAL A 105 4.96 -10.96 -20.36
C VAL A 105 5.70 -12.26 -20.00
N SER A 106 6.96 -12.17 -19.54
CA SER A 106 7.76 -13.32 -19.09
C SER A 106 7.54 -13.64 -17.61
N GLY A 107 6.83 -12.77 -16.88
CA GLY A 107 6.58 -12.92 -15.45
C GLY A 107 7.70 -12.40 -14.56
N GLN A 108 8.61 -11.56 -15.09
CA GLN A 108 9.64 -10.85 -14.32
C GLN A 108 9.13 -9.49 -13.85
N VAL A 109 9.67 -8.99 -12.73
CA VAL A 109 9.33 -7.66 -12.20
C VAL A 109 9.91 -6.58 -13.11
N ALA A 110 9.03 -5.82 -13.74
CA ALA A 110 9.35 -4.75 -14.67
C ALA A 110 9.38 -3.38 -14.00
N ALA A 111 8.48 -3.13 -13.04
CA ALA A 111 8.39 -1.89 -12.29
C ALA A 111 7.73 -2.14 -10.92
N ALA A 112 7.86 -1.20 -10.01
CA ALA A 112 7.10 -1.17 -8.76
C ALA A 112 6.63 0.25 -8.44
N SER A 113 5.52 0.36 -7.72
CA SER A 113 5.01 1.63 -7.23
C SER A 113 4.46 1.49 -5.81
N ILE A 114 4.68 2.52 -5.00
CA ILE A 114 4.23 2.61 -3.61
C ILE A 114 3.30 3.80 -3.48
N GLN A 115 2.11 3.54 -2.95
CA GLN A 115 1.14 4.57 -2.61
C GLN A 115 0.92 4.58 -1.10
N VAL A 116 1.14 5.75 -0.51
CA VAL A 116 0.81 6.03 0.88
C VAL A 116 -0.57 6.66 0.92
N LEU A 117 -1.48 6.16 1.75
CA LEU A 117 -2.86 6.61 1.90
C LEU A 117 -3.17 6.76 3.39
N LEU A 118 -4.13 7.63 3.75
CA LEU A 118 -4.55 7.88 5.14
C LEU A 118 -3.39 8.08 6.15
N PRO A 119 -2.38 8.94 5.88
CA PRO A 119 -1.31 9.17 6.85
C PRO A 119 -1.79 10.02 8.03
N GLU A 120 -1.45 9.62 9.27
CA GLU A 120 -1.69 10.40 10.50
C GLU A 120 -0.71 11.58 10.61
N ARG A 121 -0.82 12.53 9.68
CA ARG A 121 0.08 13.70 9.60
C ARG A 121 0.05 14.54 10.87
N SER A 122 -1.06 14.54 11.59
CA SER A 122 -1.27 15.30 12.83
C SER A 122 -0.32 14.90 13.96
N ARG A 123 0.23 13.68 13.93
CA ARG A 123 1.17 13.14 14.94
C ARG A 123 2.50 13.89 15.03
N VAL A 124 2.86 14.65 14.00
CA VAL A 124 4.04 15.52 14.05
C VAL A 124 3.91 16.60 15.13
N VAL A 125 2.69 17.02 15.47
CA VAL A 125 2.43 18.06 16.46
C VAL A 125 1.58 17.58 17.65
N ARG A 126 0.62 16.68 17.42
CA ARG A 126 -0.31 16.18 18.44
C ARG A 126 0.16 14.82 18.93
N ARG A 127 0.44 14.74 20.24
CA ARG A 127 1.01 13.56 20.89
C ARG A 127 0.05 13.05 21.96
N PRO A 128 -0.83 12.08 21.64
CA PRO A 128 -1.76 11.52 22.61
C PRO A 128 -0.99 11.00 23.83
N GLU A 129 -1.35 11.48 25.02
CA GLU A 129 -0.75 11.07 26.31
C GLU A 129 0.79 11.12 26.35
N GLY A 130 1.41 12.04 25.61
CA GLY A 130 2.87 12.19 25.60
C GLY A 130 3.62 11.12 24.80
N GLU A 131 2.92 10.32 23.97
CA GLU A 131 3.56 9.43 23.00
C GLU A 131 4.58 10.19 22.12
N PRO A 132 5.68 9.56 21.70
CA PRO A 132 6.66 10.20 20.83
C PRO A 132 6.11 10.49 19.43
N THR A 133 6.76 11.42 18.73
CA THR A 133 6.46 11.72 17.32
C THR A 133 7.10 10.69 16.37
N PHE A 134 7.14 10.97 15.07
CA PHE A 134 7.74 10.10 14.05
C PHE A 134 9.24 9.84 14.30
N HIS A 135 9.70 8.63 13.96
CA HIS A 135 11.07 8.19 14.23
C HIS A 135 12.15 9.04 13.56
N ILE A 136 11.88 9.60 12.38
CA ILE A 136 12.83 10.40 11.60
C ILE A 136 13.43 11.57 12.40
N PHE A 137 12.63 12.24 13.25
CA PHE A 137 13.13 13.36 14.06
C PHE A 137 14.17 12.91 15.08
N TYR A 138 13.91 11.80 15.76
CA TYR A 138 14.83 11.23 16.74
C TYR A 138 16.11 10.70 16.09
N GLN A 139 15.97 10.05 14.94
CA GLN A 139 17.09 9.52 14.15
C GLN A 139 17.98 10.66 13.65
N MET A 140 17.40 11.71 13.07
CA MET A 140 18.13 12.88 12.59
C MET A 140 18.87 13.60 13.73
N ILE A 141 18.19 13.85 14.85
CA ILE A 141 18.78 14.60 15.97
C ILE A 141 19.96 13.86 16.61
N ALA A 142 19.83 12.54 16.76
CA ALA A 142 20.88 11.70 17.33
C ALA A 142 22.04 11.45 16.35
N GLY A 143 21.73 11.26 15.06
CA GLY A 143 22.70 10.78 14.07
C GLY A 143 23.37 11.85 13.20
N VAL A 144 22.85 13.07 13.11
CA VAL A 144 23.48 14.14 12.32
C VAL A 144 24.71 14.69 13.03
N ASP A 145 25.85 14.65 12.35
CA ASP A 145 27.16 15.10 12.81
C ASP A 145 27.83 16.09 11.83
N GLY A 146 29.02 16.58 12.21
CA GLY A 146 29.91 17.38 11.36
C GLY A 146 29.31 18.68 10.81
N MET A 147 29.58 18.95 9.53
CA MET A 147 29.14 20.17 8.84
C MET A 147 27.61 20.23 8.73
N LEU A 148 26.95 19.11 8.45
CA LEU A 148 25.49 19.05 8.28
C LEU A 148 24.77 19.46 9.58
N ARG A 149 25.31 19.10 10.75
CA ARG A 149 24.75 19.53 12.05
C ARG A 149 24.76 21.04 12.22
N SER A 150 25.81 21.70 11.72
CA SER A 150 25.98 23.15 11.78
C SER A 150 25.08 23.86 10.78
N GLU A 151 24.99 23.33 9.55
CA GLU A 151 24.07 23.81 8.51
C GLU A 151 22.60 23.76 8.96
N LEU A 152 22.19 22.69 9.65
CA LEU A 152 20.82 22.51 10.15
C LEU A 152 20.54 23.25 11.48
N HIS A 153 21.52 23.97 12.02
CA HIS A 153 21.45 24.66 13.31
C HIS A 153 21.08 23.74 14.49
N LEU A 154 21.51 22.47 14.49
CA LEU A 154 21.16 21.46 15.51
C LEU A 154 22.24 21.31 16.61
N GLN A 155 23.09 22.31 16.82
CA GLN A 155 24.19 22.26 17.78
C GLN A 155 23.70 22.31 19.24
N ASN A 156 22.74 23.19 19.55
CA ASN A 156 22.16 23.35 20.87
C ASN A 156 20.69 22.90 20.87
N LEU A 157 20.38 21.85 21.63
CA LEU A 157 19.07 21.19 21.69
C LEU A 157 18.47 21.18 23.11
N GLU A 158 18.97 22.05 23.99
CA GLU A 158 18.53 22.13 25.40
C GLU A 158 17.16 22.81 25.55
N GLU A 159 16.72 23.53 24.52
CA GLU A 159 15.46 24.26 24.56
C GLU A 159 14.24 23.34 24.48
N TYR A 160 13.23 23.64 25.29
CA TYR A 160 11.95 22.94 25.27
C TYR A 160 11.27 23.04 23.90
N ASN A 161 10.85 21.89 23.37
CA ASN A 161 10.16 21.76 22.10
C ASN A 161 8.73 21.23 22.35
N ILE A 162 7.72 21.95 21.86
CA ILE A 162 6.31 21.60 22.09
C ILE A 162 5.89 20.32 21.32
N PHE A 163 6.52 20.04 20.18
CA PHE A 163 6.16 18.94 19.28
C PHE A 163 6.91 17.64 19.60
N MET A 164 8.02 17.70 20.34
CA MET A 164 8.86 16.54 20.58
C MET A 164 9.50 16.56 21.97
N THR A 165 9.46 15.41 22.66
CA THR A 165 10.25 15.18 23.87
C THR A 165 11.53 14.43 23.50
N PRO A 166 12.73 14.93 23.84
CA PRO A 166 14.00 14.26 23.54
C PRO A 166 14.09 12.84 24.12
N LEU A 167 14.88 11.98 23.46
CA LEU A 167 15.18 10.64 23.97
C LEU A 167 16.00 10.73 25.26
N GLN A 168 15.51 10.15 26.34
CA GLN A 168 16.19 10.16 27.65
C GLN A 168 17.17 8.99 27.83
N ARG A 169 16.92 7.84 27.20
CA ARG A 169 17.74 6.63 27.35
C ARG A 169 18.88 6.61 26.33
N THR A 170 20.09 6.37 26.80
CA THR A 170 21.29 6.27 25.94
C THR A 170 21.17 5.15 24.90
N GLU A 171 20.56 4.02 25.26
CA GLU A 171 20.30 2.91 24.31
C GLU A 171 19.40 3.33 23.14
N ASP A 172 18.34 4.10 23.42
CA ASP A 172 17.42 4.58 22.39
C ASP A 172 18.13 5.59 21.47
N GLN A 173 19.03 6.42 22.02
CA GLN A 173 19.85 7.35 21.24
C GLN A 173 20.84 6.62 20.32
N GLN A 174 21.51 5.56 20.82
CA GLN A 174 22.39 4.73 20.00
C GLN A 174 21.62 4.02 18.88
N LYS A 175 20.44 3.46 19.18
CA LYS A 175 19.55 2.88 18.16
C LYS A 175 19.15 3.92 17.12
N ALA A 176 18.77 5.13 17.54
CA ALA A 176 18.41 6.22 16.63
C ALA A 176 19.58 6.59 15.69
N THR A 177 20.80 6.65 16.22
CA THR A 177 22.03 6.91 15.46
C THR A 177 22.29 5.82 14.41
N GLN A 178 22.15 4.54 14.78
CA GLN A 178 22.29 3.42 13.84
C GLN A 178 21.23 3.45 12.73
N HIS A 179 19.99 3.78 13.07
CA HIS A 179 18.92 3.91 12.08
C HIS A 179 19.14 5.10 11.14
N TRP A 180 19.70 6.21 11.62
CA TRP A 180 20.08 7.33 10.77
C TRP A 180 21.09 6.93 9.69
N ALA A 181 22.13 6.16 10.06
CA ALA A 181 23.08 5.63 9.09
C ALA A 181 22.40 4.76 8.03
N LYS A 182 21.42 3.93 8.42
CA LYS A 182 20.61 3.13 7.48
C LYS A 182 19.76 4.01 6.55
N ILE A 183 19.23 5.13 7.03
CA ILE A 183 18.46 6.09 6.22
C ILE A 183 19.35 6.71 5.13
N LEU A 184 20.56 7.17 5.49
CA LEU A 184 21.50 7.72 4.52
C LEU A 184 21.90 6.68 3.46
N GLN A 185 22.16 5.44 3.89
CA GLN A 185 22.44 4.33 2.97
C GLN A 185 21.24 4.02 2.07
N ALA A 186 20.01 4.03 2.61
CA ALA A 186 18.79 3.80 1.85
C ALA A 186 18.55 4.88 0.78
N MET A 187 18.78 6.16 1.12
CA MET A 187 18.72 7.26 0.15
C MET A 187 19.74 7.07 -0.99
N HIS A 188 20.95 6.63 -0.68
CA HIS A 188 21.97 6.33 -1.69
C HIS A 188 21.56 5.15 -2.61
N ILE A 189 21.05 4.05 -2.04
CA ILE A 189 20.59 2.88 -2.82
C ILE A 189 19.44 3.25 -3.78
N LEU A 190 18.57 4.18 -3.36
CA LEU A 190 17.45 4.69 -4.16
C LEU A 190 17.84 5.87 -5.07
N ALA A 191 19.13 6.18 -5.18
CA ALA A 191 19.65 7.25 -6.04
C ALA A 191 19.02 8.62 -5.76
N PHE A 192 18.87 8.98 -4.48
CA PHE A 192 18.57 10.35 -4.08
C PHE A 192 19.84 11.18 -4.25
N SER A 193 19.74 12.35 -4.87
CA SER A 193 20.86 13.28 -4.94
C SER A 193 21.09 13.96 -3.60
N GLU A 194 22.33 14.40 -3.35
CA GLU A 194 22.67 15.11 -2.12
C GLU A 194 21.83 16.38 -1.91
N ALA A 195 21.50 17.09 -2.99
CA ALA A 195 20.64 18.27 -2.95
C ALA A 195 19.20 17.93 -2.50
N GLU A 196 18.63 16.83 -3.00
CA GLU A 196 17.30 16.35 -2.61
C GLU A 196 17.27 15.91 -1.14
N SER A 197 18.28 15.16 -0.69
CA SER A 197 18.43 14.75 0.71
C SER A 197 18.56 15.97 1.64
N LYS A 198 19.41 16.95 1.29
CA LYS A 198 19.57 18.19 2.06
C LYS A 198 18.27 18.98 2.14
N ALA A 199 17.52 19.11 1.05
CA ALA A 199 16.23 19.80 1.05
C ALA A 199 15.25 19.16 2.05
N ILE A 200 15.15 17.83 2.07
CA ILE A 200 14.30 17.11 3.01
C ILE A 200 14.76 17.34 4.46
N PHE A 201 16.06 17.27 4.73
CA PHE A 201 16.62 17.48 6.07
C PHE A 201 16.41 18.93 6.56
N SER A 202 16.53 19.93 5.68
CA SER A 202 16.25 21.33 5.99
C SER A 202 14.79 21.53 6.42
N VAL A 203 13.83 20.89 5.74
CA VAL A 203 12.40 20.96 6.14
C VAL A 203 12.17 20.30 7.51
N LEU A 204 12.78 19.14 7.77
CA LEU A 204 12.68 18.46 9.07
C LEU A 204 13.30 19.29 10.21
N ALA A 205 14.48 19.88 9.98
CA ALA A 205 15.12 20.75 10.94
C ALA A 205 14.31 22.03 11.17
N ALA A 206 13.70 22.62 10.14
CA ALA A 206 12.80 23.75 10.27
C ALA A 206 11.58 23.41 11.15
N ILE A 207 10.97 22.23 10.97
CA ILE A 207 9.88 21.75 11.83
C ILE A 207 10.32 21.66 13.30
N TYR A 208 11.52 21.13 13.57
CA TYR A 208 12.07 21.11 14.91
C TYR A 208 12.19 22.53 15.50
N HIS A 209 12.81 23.46 14.77
CA HIS A 209 12.98 24.85 15.22
C HIS A 209 11.66 25.60 15.41
N LEU A 210 10.63 25.32 14.59
CA LEU A 210 9.27 25.84 14.77
C LEU A 210 8.64 25.34 16.07
N GLY A 211 8.90 24.10 16.46
CA GLY A 211 8.48 23.55 17.76
C GLY A 211 9.16 24.20 18.96
N VAL A 212 10.39 24.69 18.80
CA VAL A 212 11.07 25.50 19.81
C VAL A 212 10.55 26.93 19.81
N ALA A 213 10.26 27.49 18.62
CA ALA A 213 9.78 28.86 18.46
C ALA A 213 8.43 29.10 19.17
N GLY A 214 7.52 28.13 19.06
CA GLY A 214 6.17 28.22 19.61
C GLY A 214 5.37 29.41 19.07
N ALA A 215 4.13 29.56 19.52
CA ALA A 215 3.27 30.67 19.13
C ALA A 215 2.61 31.29 20.35
N MET A 216 2.49 32.62 20.35
CA MET A 216 1.81 33.37 21.40
C MET A 216 0.95 34.48 20.81
N LYS A 217 -0.06 34.89 21.57
CA LYS A 217 -0.90 36.03 21.25
C LYS A 217 -0.28 37.30 21.85
N GLY A 218 0.09 38.24 20.98
CA GLY A 218 0.70 39.51 21.39
C GLY A 218 -0.32 40.54 21.88
N VAL A 219 0.21 41.65 22.41
CA VAL A 219 -0.53 42.75 23.06
C VAL A 219 -1.56 43.40 22.11
N ASN A 220 -1.32 43.38 20.80
CA ASN A 220 -2.19 43.99 19.78
C ASN A 220 -3.20 43.00 19.15
N ASN A 221 -3.54 41.88 19.82
CA ASN A 221 -4.30 40.76 19.26
C ASN A 221 -3.68 40.12 18.00
N ARG A 222 -2.40 40.42 17.69
CA ARG A 222 -1.66 39.78 16.61
C ARG A 222 -0.90 38.56 17.12
N HIS A 223 -0.98 37.45 16.40
CA HIS A 223 -0.22 36.25 16.70
C HIS A 223 1.23 36.42 16.22
N HIS A 224 2.19 35.96 17.02
CA HIS A 224 3.60 35.97 16.68
C HIS A 224 4.32 34.77 17.33
N PHE A 225 5.56 34.53 16.93
CA PHE A 225 6.40 33.51 17.56
C PHE A 225 6.76 33.91 18.99
N ALA A 226 6.75 32.93 19.91
CA ALA A 226 7.16 33.16 21.29
C ALA A 226 8.68 33.36 21.41
N LYS A 227 9.46 32.63 20.60
CA LYS A 227 10.91 32.78 20.48
C LYS A 227 11.32 33.10 19.03
N PRO A 228 11.50 34.39 18.69
CA PRO A 228 11.86 34.81 17.34
C PRO A 228 13.20 34.25 16.84
N ALA A 229 14.19 34.04 17.72
CA ALA A 229 15.49 33.49 17.33
C ALA A 229 15.40 32.08 16.74
N SER A 230 14.54 31.22 17.30
CA SER A 230 14.30 29.87 16.76
C SER A 230 13.46 29.92 15.48
N ALA A 231 12.52 30.87 15.37
CA ALA A 231 11.81 31.13 14.12
C ALA A 231 12.76 31.59 13.00
N GLN A 232 13.80 32.38 13.31
CA GLN A 232 14.83 32.79 12.34
C GLN A 232 15.62 31.60 11.80
N LYS A 233 15.98 30.63 12.66
CA LYS A 233 16.62 29.38 12.22
C LYS A 233 15.69 28.57 11.31
N ALA A 234 14.40 28.50 11.62
CA ALA A 234 13.44 27.82 10.75
C ALA A 234 13.28 28.53 9.39
N ALA A 235 13.20 29.86 9.40
CA ALA A 235 13.07 30.67 8.18
C ALA A 235 14.29 30.52 7.26
N SER A 236 15.51 30.57 7.81
CA SER A 236 16.75 30.40 7.03
C SER A 236 16.81 29.02 6.35
N LEU A 237 16.40 27.96 7.06
CA LEU A 237 16.38 26.60 6.53
C LEU A 237 15.32 26.41 5.43
N LEU A 238 14.17 27.06 5.55
CA LEU A 238 13.12 27.06 4.54
C LEU A 238 13.41 28.02 3.38
N GLY A 239 14.45 28.85 3.47
CA GLY A 239 14.77 29.85 2.44
C GLY A 239 13.77 31.01 2.36
N THR A 240 13.23 31.44 3.51
CA THR A 240 12.31 32.59 3.63
C THR A 240 12.77 33.52 4.75
N THR A 241 12.13 34.69 4.89
CA THR A 241 12.37 35.59 6.04
C THR A 241 11.40 35.30 7.18
N VAL A 242 11.73 35.71 8.41
CA VAL A 242 10.83 35.50 9.56
C VAL A 242 9.55 36.29 9.42
N GLU A 243 9.60 37.47 8.81
CA GLU A 243 8.42 38.31 8.56
C GLU A 243 7.47 37.63 7.58
N GLU A 244 8.01 37.02 6.52
CA GLU A 244 7.23 36.28 5.54
C GLU A 244 6.67 34.99 6.12
N LEU A 245 7.48 34.24 6.86
CA LEU A 245 7.04 33.03 7.57
C LEU A 245 5.93 33.37 8.58
N SER A 246 6.09 34.44 9.37
CA SER A 246 5.09 34.93 10.31
C SER A 246 3.80 35.33 9.61
N ARG A 247 3.89 36.02 8.46
CA ARG A 247 2.72 36.40 7.65
C ARG A 247 1.99 35.17 7.12
N ASN A 248 2.70 34.19 6.57
CA ASN A 248 2.11 32.98 6.01
C ASN A 248 1.42 32.10 7.06
N ILE A 249 1.94 32.07 8.30
CA ILE A 249 1.37 31.27 9.40
C ILE A 249 0.23 32.01 10.10
N PHE A 250 0.45 33.26 10.51
CA PHE A 250 -0.43 33.97 11.43
C PHE A 250 -1.37 34.97 10.76
N SER A 251 -1.16 35.28 9.49
CA SER A 251 -2.00 36.19 8.71
C SER A 251 -2.17 35.67 7.28
N PRO A 252 -2.63 34.41 7.10
CA PRO A 252 -2.81 33.85 5.77
C PRO A 252 -3.77 34.76 5.00
N SER A 253 -3.30 35.32 3.88
CA SER A 253 -4.16 36.08 2.98
C SER A 253 -5.26 35.14 2.51
N THR A 254 -6.49 35.36 2.95
CA THR A 254 -7.67 34.68 2.42
C THR A 254 -7.83 35.15 0.97
N GLY A 255 -7.18 34.43 0.05
CA GLY A 255 -7.26 34.72 -1.38
C GLY A 255 -8.73 34.79 -1.79
N SER A 256 -9.17 35.95 -2.26
CA SER A 256 -10.44 36.10 -2.94
C SER A 256 -10.46 35.14 -4.11
N LEU A 257 -11.31 34.12 -4.07
CA LEU A 257 -11.59 33.29 -5.24
C LEU A 257 -12.10 34.21 -6.38
N PRO A 258 -11.75 33.97 -7.65
CA PRO A 258 -12.42 34.62 -8.76
C PRO A 258 -13.89 34.24 -8.69
N ARG A 259 -14.74 35.25 -8.52
CA ARG A 259 -16.20 35.12 -8.47
C ARG A 259 -16.68 34.57 -9.82
N ALA A 260 -16.95 33.27 -9.90
CA ALA A 260 -17.72 32.74 -11.01
C ALA A 260 -19.15 33.28 -10.87
N SER A 261 -19.51 34.20 -11.77
CA SER A 261 -20.83 34.82 -11.82
C SER A 261 -21.92 33.79 -12.08
N PHE A 262 -22.60 33.34 -11.03
CA PHE A 262 -23.97 32.87 -11.12
C PHE A 262 -24.81 33.57 -10.05
N ARG A 263 -25.85 34.27 -10.51
CA ARG A 263 -26.75 35.10 -9.70
C ARG A 263 -27.56 34.24 -8.73
N ALA A 264 -27.40 34.49 -7.42
CA ALA A 264 -28.47 34.39 -6.43
C ALA A 264 -28.15 35.29 -5.22
N SER A 265 -29.12 36.15 -4.91
CA SER A 265 -29.39 37.10 -3.81
C SER A 265 -28.34 37.45 -2.72
N PRO A 266 -28.34 38.73 -2.25
CA PRO A 266 -27.47 39.20 -1.19
C PRO A 266 -28.08 38.92 0.18
N VAL A 267 -27.59 37.89 0.86
CA VAL A 267 -27.65 37.83 2.33
C VAL A 267 -26.21 37.94 2.80
N GLY A 268 -25.95 38.91 3.66
CA GLY A 268 -24.60 39.23 4.15
C GLY A 268 -23.97 38.06 4.90
N GLU A 269 -23.29 37.18 4.16
CA GLU A 269 -22.26 36.31 4.72
C GLU A 269 -21.07 37.19 5.10
N ARG A 270 -21.14 37.79 6.30
CA ARG A 270 -19.93 37.93 7.09
C ARG A 270 -19.45 36.50 7.29
N SER A 271 -18.44 36.10 6.53
CA SER A 271 -17.61 34.94 6.82
C SER A 271 -17.25 35.08 8.30
N GLY A 272 -17.85 34.25 9.15
CA GLY A 272 -17.46 34.22 10.55
C GLY A 272 -16.01 33.82 10.58
N ASP A 273 -15.12 34.77 10.89
CA ASP A 273 -13.71 34.49 11.09
C ASP A 273 -13.61 33.42 12.17
N ILE A 274 -13.34 32.17 11.75
CA ILE A 274 -12.90 31.12 12.66
C ILE A 274 -11.58 31.63 13.22
N THR A 275 -11.61 32.14 14.45
CA THR A 275 -10.42 32.65 15.14
C THR A 275 -9.54 31.46 15.55
N VAL A 276 -8.77 30.95 14.59
CA VAL A 276 -7.75 29.91 14.84
C VAL A 276 -6.74 30.46 15.82
N SER A 277 -6.48 29.74 16.92
CA SER A 277 -5.48 30.18 17.88
C SER A 277 -4.08 30.25 17.25
N ALA A 278 -3.20 31.09 17.79
CA ALA A 278 -1.82 31.20 17.33
C ALA A 278 -1.12 29.82 17.25
N LEU A 279 -1.35 28.98 18.26
CA LEU A 279 -0.78 27.63 18.32
C LEU A 279 -1.35 26.70 17.25
N GLU A 280 -2.65 26.72 17.03
CA GLU A 280 -3.28 25.90 15.98
C GLU A 280 -2.82 26.31 14.58
N ALA A 281 -2.63 27.61 14.32
CA ALA A 281 -2.09 28.09 13.07
C ALA A 281 -0.67 27.53 12.81
N LEU A 282 0.20 27.56 13.83
CA LEU A 282 1.52 26.97 13.77
C LEU A 282 1.47 25.44 13.57
N GLU A 283 0.60 24.74 14.31
CA GLU A 283 0.39 23.30 14.17
C GLU A 283 -0.03 22.94 12.73
N GLY A 284 -0.99 23.66 12.16
CA GLY A 284 -1.45 23.43 10.78
C GLY A 284 -0.34 23.60 9.75
N PHE A 285 0.47 24.66 9.89
CA PHE A 285 1.62 24.88 9.02
C PHE A 285 2.63 23.72 9.08
N VAL A 286 2.95 23.26 10.30
CA VAL A 286 3.91 22.16 10.52
C VAL A 286 3.39 20.82 9.99
N ILE A 287 2.09 20.54 10.17
CA ILE A 287 1.42 19.39 9.54
C ILE A 287 1.57 19.44 8.01
N GLY A 288 1.40 20.63 7.41
CA GLY A 288 1.58 20.85 5.98
C GLY A 288 3.01 20.60 5.52
N LEU A 289 4.02 21.15 6.22
CA LEU A 289 5.43 20.95 5.89
C LEU A 289 5.81 19.46 5.94
N TYR A 290 5.38 18.76 6.99
CA TYR A 290 5.66 17.34 7.14
C TYR A 290 5.00 16.51 6.05
N ALA A 291 3.76 16.84 5.68
CA ALA A 291 3.04 16.16 4.62
C ALA A 291 3.77 16.29 3.27
N GLU A 292 4.28 17.47 2.93
CA GLU A 292 5.06 17.68 1.70
C GLU A 292 6.40 16.94 1.76
N ALA A 293 7.12 16.97 2.89
CA ALA A 293 8.36 16.22 3.05
C ALA A 293 8.16 14.70 2.88
N PHE A 294 7.10 14.14 3.48
CA PHE A 294 6.80 12.72 3.33
C PHE A 294 6.39 12.36 1.90
N ASN A 295 5.57 13.19 1.25
CA ASN A 295 5.22 13.02 -0.17
C ASN A 295 6.46 13.04 -1.07
N ALA A 296 7.43 13.92 -0.79
CA ALA A 296 8.68 14.00 -1.53
C ALA A 296 9.49 12.71 -1.45
N VAL A 297 9.62 12.15 -0.24
CA VAL A 297 10.29 10.85 -0.02
C VAL A 297 9.62 9.75 -0.84
N VAL A 298 8.28 9.66 -0.82
CA VAL A 298 7.51 8.66 -1.57
C VAL A 298 7.70 8.83 -3.08
N SER A 299 7.67 10.06 -3.59
CA SER A 299 7.88 10.35 -5.02
C SER A 299 9.29 9.94 -5.47
N LEU A 300 10.32 10.26 -4.69
CA LEU A 300 11.70 9.88 -5.00
C LEU A 300 11.91 8.35 -4.95
N ILE A 301 11.28 7.66 -4.00
CA ILE A 301 11.23 6.19 -3.97
C ILE A 301 10.62 5.65 -5.27
N ASN A 302 9.45 6.16 -5.67
CA ASN A 302 8.76 5.73 -6.88
C ASN A 302 9.56 6.02 -8.15
N ARG A 303 10.29 7.14 -8.21
CA ARG A 303 11.22 7.43 -9.31
C ARG A 303 12.25 6.30 -9.48
N SER A 304 12.85 5.85 -8.38
CA SER A 304 13.85 4.76 -8.39
C SER A 304 13.30 3.37 -8.74
N LEU A 305 11.99 3.15 -8.58
CA LEU A 305 11.31 1.88 -8.83
C LEU A 305 10.58 1.84 -10.19
N SER A 306 10.46 2.98 -10.84
CA SER A 306 9.78 3.13 -12.13
C SER A 306 10.61 2.65 -13.31
N SER A 307 9.94 2.21 -14.37
CA SER A 307 10.57 1.81 -15.63
C SER A 307 9.67 2.09 -16.83
N ASN A 308 10.26 2.03 -18.02
CA ASN A 308 9.54 2.15 -19.30
C ASN A 308 9.21 0.78 -19.93
N TYR A 309 9.42 -0.32 -19.19
CA TYR A 309 9.10 -1.66 -19.69
C TYR A 309 7.58 -1.86 -19.78
N ARG A 310 7.15 -2.64 -20.77
CA ARG A 310 5.75 -2.99 -20.95
C ARG A 310 5.32 -4.00 -19.89
N THR A 311 4.32 -3.62 -19.11
CA THR A 311 3.74 -4.44 -18.04
C THR A 311 2.44 -5.11 -18.51
N ARG A 312 2.15 -6.32 -18.04
CA ARG A 312 0.94 -7.08 -18.39
C ARG A 312 0.02 -7.31 -17.20
N THR A 313 0.57 -7.78 -16.09
CA THR A 313 -0.14 -8.13 -14.85
C THR A 313 0.54 -7.47 -13.66
N SER A 314 -0.11 -7.44 -12.50
CA SER A 314 0.39 -6.84 -11.28
C SER A 314 -0.01 -7.64 -10.05
N ILE A 315 0.81 -7.58 -9.01
CA ILE A 315 0.47 -8.06 -7.66
C ILE A 315 0.52 -6.86 -6.72
N THR A 316 -0.61 -6.54 -6.12
CA THR A 316 -0.76 -5.44 -5.17
C THR A 316 -0.72 -5.96 -3.75
N ILE A 317 0.07 -5.33 -2.90
CA ILE A 317 0.23 -5.70 -1.49
C ILE A 317 -0.26 -4.55 -0.65
N LEU A 318 -1.29 -4.81 0.16
CA LEU A 318 -1.93 -3.82 1.01
C LEU A 318 -1.57 -4.08 2.48
N ASP A 319 -0.82 -3.15 3.06
CA ASP A 319 -0.51 -3.09 4.49
C ASP A 319 -1.16 -1.85 5.09
N THR A 320 -2.01 -2.02 6.09
CA THR A 320 -2.74 -0.93 6.75
C THR A 320 -2.40 -0.88 8.23
N PRO A 321 -2.54 0.30 8.88
CA PRO A 321 -2.39 0.40 10.33
C PRO A 321 -3.28 -0.61 11.02
N GLY A 322 -2.73 -1.32 12.00
CA GLY A 322 -3.46 -2.39 12.67
C GLY A 322 -4.65 -1.90 13.47
N PHE A 323 -5.58 -2.81 13.76
CA PHE A 323 -6.71 -2.52 14.64
C PHE A 323 -6.21 -2.10 16.04
N GLN A 324 -6.64 -0.93 16.51
CA GLN A 324 -6.19 -0.21 17.70
C GLN A 324 -7.16 -0.47 18.87
N VAL A 325 -6.64 -1.02 19.98
CA VAL A 325 -7.39 -1.21 21.23
C VAL A 325 -6.55 -0.72 22.42
N PRO A 326 -6.46 0.61 22.63
CA PRO A 326 -5.58 1.20 23.64
C PRO A 326 -5.88 0.73 25.07
N ALA A 327 -7.15 0.45 25.38
CA ALA A 327 -7.57 -0.06 26.69
C ALA A 327 -6.87 -1.38 27.07
N SER A 328 -6.57 -2.24 26.08
CA SER A 328 -5.84 -3.51 26.31
C SER A 328 -4.39 -3.29 26.76
N CYS A 329 -3.84 -2.09 26.58
CA CYS A 329 -2.49 -1.72 27.00
C CYS A 329 -2.48 -0.69 28.14
N GLY A 330 -3.62 -0.49 28.83
CA GLY A 330 -3.71 0.32 30.05
C GLY A 330 -4.25 1.74 29.85
N ARG A 331 -4.54 2.16 28.61
CA ARG A 331 -5.10 3.49 28.34
C ARG A 331 -6.63 3.51 28.52
N GLN A 332 -7.07 3.97 29.69
CA GLN A 332 -8.49 4.01 30.05
C GLN A 332 -9.24 5.25 29.53
N THR A 333 -8.51 6.27 29.07
CA THR A 333 -9.10 7.51 28.54
C THR A 333 -9.91 7.28 27.27
N GLY A 334 -9.64 6.20 26.51
CA GLY A 334 -10.33 5.84 25.27
C GLY A 334 -9.47 6.04 24.01
N ALA A 335 -9.95 5.52 22.88
CA ALA A 335 -9.37 5.65 21.55
C ALA A 335 -9.60 7.05 20.93
N THR A 336 -8.64 7.54 20.15
CA THR A 336 -8.71 8.86 19.48
C THR A 336 -9.40 8.77 18.10
N PHE A 337 -9.69 9.93 17.49
CA PHE A 337 -10.23 9.97 16.13
C PHE A 337 -9.32 9.31 15.09
N GLU A 338 -8.00 9.50 15.19
CA GLU A 338 -7.03 8.88 14.26
C GLU A 338 -7.05 7.35 14.38
N GLU A 339 -7.23 6.83 15.60
CA GLU A 339 -7.38 5.40 15.83
C GLU A 339 -8.74 4.86 15.36
N LEU A 340 -9.81 5.67 15.42
CA LEU A 340 -11.09 5.35 14.76
C LEU A 340 -10.87 5.20 13.25
N CYS A 341 -10.10 6.08 12.61
CA CYS A 341 -9.80 6.00 11.18
C CYS A 341 -9.07 4.70 10.83
N HIS A 342 -8.10 4.28 11.67
CA HIS A 342 -7.41 2.99 11.53
C HIS A 342 -8.34 1.80 11.74
N ASN A 343 -9.22 1.86 12.73
CA ASN A 343 -10.21 0.80 12.99
C ASN A 343 -11.24 0.70 11.87
N TYR A 344 -11.69 1.84 11.34
CA TYR A 344 -12.62 1.89 10.22
C TYR A 344 -12.06 1.22 8.96
N ILE A 345 -10.80 1.49 8.56
CA ILE A 345 -10.22 0.80 7.40
C ILE A 345 -10.09 -0.71 7.63
N GLN A 346 -9.80 -1.16 8.86
CA GLN A 346 -9.77 -2.59 9.20
C GLN A 346 -11.16 -3.23 9.11
N GLU A 347 -12.21 -2.56 9.59
CA GLU A 347 -13.60 -3.04 9.44
C GLU A 347 -14.03 -3.11 7.97
N ARG A 348 -13.61 -2.14 7.15
CA ARG A 348 -13.84 -2.16 5.70
C ARG A 348 -13.15 -3.34 5.01
N LEU A 349 -11.94 -3.69 5.44
CA LEU A 349 -11.21 -4.86 4.94
C LEU A 349 -11.83 -6.18 5.43
N GLN A 350 -12.34 -6.22 6.66
CA GLN A 350 -13.09 -7.37 7.19
C GLN A 350 -14.40 -7.58 6.41
N LEU A 351 -15.14 -6.51 6.10
CA LEU A 351 -16.31 -6.59 5.23
C LEU A 351 -15.95 -7.10 3.83
N LEU A 352 -14.84 -6.64 3.24
CA LEU A 352 -14.38 -7.17 1.96
C LEU A 352 -14.03 -8.67 2.03
N PHE A 353 -13.41 -9.12 3.13
CA PHE A 353 -13.17 -10.54 3.38
C PHE A 353 -14.48 -11.32 3.46
N HIS A 354 -15.47 -10.77 4.18
CA HIS A 354 -16.81 -11.36 4.29
C HIS A 354 -17.46 -11.51 2.91
N ASP A 355 -17.56 -10.42 2.15
CA ASP A 355 -18.16 -10.41 0.81
C ASP A 355 -17.46 -11.42 -0.13
N ASN A 356 -16.13 -11.46 -0.13
CA ASN A 356 -15.36 -12.32 -1.02
C ASN A 356 -15.45 -13.81 -0.63
N THR A 357 -15.43 -14.11 0.66
CA THR A 357 -15.31 -15.49 1.16
C THR A 357 -16.67 -16.16 1.32
N PHE A 358 -17.70 -15.40 1.67
CA PHE A 358 -19.03 -15.91 2.01
C PHE A 358 -20.03 -15.55 0.93
N THR A 359 -20.32 -14.26 0.75
CA THR A 359 -21.38 -13.78 -0.16
C THR A 359 -21.11 -14.20 -1.60
N SER A 360 -19.91 -13.95 -2.13
CA SER A 360 -19.56 -14.32 -3.50
C SER A 360 -19.57 -15.83 -3.75
N GLN A 361 -19.32 -16.66 -2.74
CA GLN A 361 -19.38 -18.12 -2.88
C GLN A 361 -20.83 -18.60 -2.88
N GLN A 362 -21.65 -18.07 -1.98
CA GLN A 362 -23.09 -18.36 -1.93
C GLN A 362 -23.80 -17.94 -3.21
N ASP A 363 -23.52 -16.72 -3.70
CA ASP A 363 -24.08 -16.23 -4.96
C ASP A 363 -23.70 -17.13 -6.13
N ARG A 364 -22.46 -17.65 -6.15
CA ARG A 364 -21.99 -18.57 -7.19
C ARG A 364 -22.71 -19.92 -7.11
N PHE A 365 -22.86 -20.50 -5.92
CA PHE A 365 -23.59 -21.77 -5.77
C PHE A 365 -25.07 -21.61 -6.14
N ALA A 366 -25.69 -20.49 -5.78
CA ALA A 366 -27.06 -20.18 -6.18
C ALA A 366 -27.20 -20.03 -7.70
N GLN A 367 -26.27 -19.33 -8.37
CA GLN A 367 -26.25 -19.18 -9.82
C GLN A 367 -26.07 -20.51 -10.57
N GLU A 368 -25.39 -21.47 -9.96
CA GLU A 368 -25.07 -22.78 -10.55
C GLU A 368 -26.01 -23.90 -10.08
N ASN A 369 -27.06 -23.58 -9.32
CA ASN A 369 -28.02 -24.51 -8.73
C ASN A 369 -27.35 -25.63 -7.91
N ILE A 370 -26.42 -25.25 -7.02
CA ILE A 370 -25.73 -26.18 -6.13
C ILE A 370 -26.31 -26.05 -4.73
N ASP A 371 -27.01 -27.10 -4.30
CA ASP A 371 -27.55 -27.18 -2.95
C ASP A 371 -26.42 -27.37 -1.93
N CYS A 372 -26.19 -26.33 -1.13
CA CYS A 372 -25.31 -26.37 0.04
C CYS A 372 -26.03 -25.71 1.21
N ASP A 373 -26.28 -26.48 2.26
CA ASP A 373 -26.95 -26.00 3.46
C ASP A 373 -25.99 -25.16 4.32
N PHE A 374 -26.12 -23.83 4.22
CA PHE A 374 -25.33 -22.85 4.98
C PHE A 374 -26.15 -22.12 6.07
N ASP A 375 -27.39 -22.56 6.35
CA ASP A 375 -28.35 -21.80 7.16
C ASP A 375 -27.88 -21.52 8.60
N ALA A 376 -26.90 -22.28 9.11
CA ALA A 376 -26.30 -22.06 10.43
C ALA A 376 -25.22 -20.94 10.50
N MET A 377 -24.84 -20.32 9.37
CA MET A 377 -23.70 -19.38 9.30
C MET A 377 -24.10 -17.89 9.46
N SER A 378 -25.39 -17.56 9.45
CA SER A 378 -25.90 -16.19 9.35
C SER A 378 -26.17 -15.51 10.70
N SER A 379 -25.16 -15.36 11.57
CA SER A 379 -25.38 -14.77 12.90
C SER A 379 -24.86 -13.34 13.11
N ALA A 380 -24.09 -12.74 12.20
CA ALA A 380 -23.90 -11.28 12.14
C ALA A 380 -23.08 -10.86 10.91
N ASN A 381 -23.61 -9.98 10.08
CA ASN A 381 -22.90 -9.36 8.96
C ASN A 381 -22.08 -8.13 9.44
N PRO A 382 -20.77 -8.02 9.16
CA PRO A 382 -19.97 -6.84 9.46
C PRO A 382 -20.49 -5.52 8.85
N ALA A 383 -21.33 -5.59 7.81
CA ALA A 383 -21.87 -4.43 7.10
C ALA A 383 -22.59 -3.43 8.01
N ALA A 384 -23.35 -3.91 9.02
CA ALA A 384 -24.12 -3.03 9.88
C ALA A 384 -23.25 -2.01 10.65
N LEU A 385 -22.06 -2.43 11.10
CA LEU A 385 -21.12 -1.52 11.77
C LEU A 385 -20.47 -0.55 10.79
N VAL A 386 -20.10 -1.02 9.60
CA VAL A 386 -19.54 -0.15 8.56
C VAL A 386 -20.54 0.94 8.17
N GLU A 387 -21.82 0.56 7.98
CA GLU A 387 -22.90 1.50 7.70
C GLU A 387 -23.11 2.49 8.85
N ALA A 388 -23.07 2.04 10.11
CA ALA A 388 -23.15 2.94 11.27
C ALA A 388 -22.05 4.02 11.26
N ILE A 389 -20.88 3.73 10.69
CA ILE A 389 -19.77 4.68 10.58
C ILE A 389 -19.90 5.57 9.34
N ASP A 390 -20.28 5.04 8.18
CA ASP A 390 -20.05 5.70 6.89
C ASP A 390 -21.28 5.91 5.99
N ARG A 391 -22.47 5.49 6.44
CA ARG A 391 -23.73 5.61 5.70
C ARG A 391 -23.99 7.05 5.28
N GLN A 392 -24.09 7.24 3.97
CA GLN A 392 -24.46 8.53 3.38
C GLN A 392 -25.99 8.72 3.46
N SER A 393 -26.44 9.96 3.68
CA SER A 393 -27.86 10.30 3.55
C SER A 393 -28.31 10.14 2.10
N THR A 394 -29.20 9.18 1.82
CA THR A 394 -29.86 9.03 0.53
C THR A 394 -31.06 9.97 0.45
N GLN A 395 -30.84 11.24 0.10
CA GLN A 395 -31.90 12.10 -0.41
C GLN A 395 -32.19 11.72 -1.88
N SER A 396 -32.70 10.50 -2.12
CA SER A 396 -33.28 10.16 -3.41
C SER A 396 -34.80 10.32 -3.32
N MET A 397 -35.36 11.07 -4.27
CA MET A 397 -36.77 11.46 -4.38
C MET A 397 -37.73 10.27 -4.38
N VAL A 398 -38.06 9.72 -3.21
CA VAL A 398 -39.20 8.81 -3.05
C VAL A 398 -40.13 9.44 -2.03
N ARG A 399 -41.40 9.64 -2.42
CA ARG A 399 -42.50 10.05 -1.53
C ARG A 399 -42.71 8.94 -0.50
N ALA A 400 -41.93 8.95 0.57
CA ALA A 400 -42.05 8.03 1.68
C ALA A 400 -42.81 8.71 2.84
N SER A 401 -43.43 7.92 3.72
CA SER A 401 -44.24 8.43 4.83
C SER A 401 -43.39 9.14 5.90
N ASN A 402 -44.00 9.97 6.77
CA ASN A 402 -43.28 10.70 7.83
C ASN A 402 -42.44 9.83 8.79
N ASN A 403 -42.71 8.52 8.90
CA ASN A 403 -41.86 7.59 9.66
C ASN A 403 -40.67 7.09 8.82
N ASP A 404 -40.86 6.88 7.51
CA ASP A 404 -39.79 6.42 6.60
C ASP A 404 -38.74 7.52 6.39
N LEU A 405 -39.16 8.79 6.35
CA LEU A 405 -38.28 9.95 6.22
C LEU A 405 -37.17 10.00 7.30
N ARG A 406 -37.43 9.49 8.51
CA ARG A 406 -36.44 9.48 9.61
C ARG A 406 -35.38 8.38 9.46
N ASP A 407 -35.74 7.21 8.94
CA ASP A 407 -34.78 6.13 8.65
C ASP A 407 -33.91 6.48 7.41
N TYR A 408 -34.39 7.34 6.50
CA TYR A 408 -33.62 7.93 5.39
C TYR A 408 -32.69 9.09 5.81
N GLU A 409 -32.98 9.75 6.93
CA GLU A 409 -32.14 10.79 7.53
C GLU A 409 -31.00 10.22 8.39
N GLN A 410 -30.90 8.89 8.54
CA GLN A 410 -29.86 8.29 9.34
C GLN A 410 -28.47 8.35 8.66
N ARG A 411 -27.64 9.30 9.11
CA ARG A 411 -26.24 9.48 8.70
C ARG A 411 -25.29 8.67 9.57
N GLY A 412 -24.25 8.15 8.94
CA GLY A 412 -23.13 7.51 9.63
C GLY A 412 -22.30 8.52 10.44
N LEU A 413 -21.55 8.01 11.42
CA LEU A 413 -20.71 8.78 12.32
C LEU A 413 -19.80 9.81 11.61
N LEU A 414 -19.13 9.42 10.52
CA LEU A 414 -18.23 10.31 9.78
C LEU A 414 -18.95 11.50 9.15
N TRP A 415 -20.20 11.30 8.72
CA TRP A 415 -21.03 12.35 8.15
C TRP A 415 -21.60 13.28 9.22
N LEU A 416 -21.98 12.73 10.38
CA LEU A 416 -22.41 13.54 11.53
C LEU A 416 -21.27 14.43 12.02
N LEU A 417 -20.06 13.88 12.13
CA LEU A 417 -18.88 14.62 12.56
C LEU A 417 -18.49 15.72 11.58
N ASP A 418 -18.65 15.49 10.27
CA ASP A 418 -18.41 16.51 9.24
C ASP A 418 -19.34 17.73 9.37
N GLU A 419 -20.64 17.49 9.56
CA GLU A 419 -21.63 18.56 9.75
C GLU A 419 -21.33 19.37 11.01
N GLU A 420 -21.05 18.69 12.11
CA GLU A 420 -20.78 19.32 13.40
C GLU A 420 -19.44 20.09 13.37
N ALA A 421 -18.45 19.63 12.59
CA ALA A 421 -17.18 20.33 12.44
C ALA A 421 -17.31 21.67 11.70
N ILE A 422 -18.26 21.76 10.76
CA ILE A 422 -18.53 22.97 9.97
C ILE A 422 -19.39 23.97 10.76
N PHE A 423 -20.20 23.51 11.72
CA PHE A 423 -21.12 24.36 12.46
C PHE A 423 -20.39 25.32 13.44
N PRO A 424 -20.58 26.65 13.32
CA PRO A 424 -19.97 27.60 14.24
C PRO A 424 -20.49 27.42 15.67
N GLY A 425 -19.59 27.30 16.64
CA GLY A 425 -19.95 27.13 18.05
C GLY A 425 -20.24 25.70 18.50
N ALA A 426 -20.15 24.71 17.60
CA ALA A 426 -20.24 23.30 17.98
C ALA A 426 -19.07 22.87 18.86
N THR A 427 -19.37 22.03 19.86
CA THR A 427 -18.42 21.48 20.83
C THR A 427 -18.43 19.95 20.76
N ASP A 428 -17.39 19.31 21.29
CA ASP A 428 -17.34 17.84 21.30
C ASP A 428 -18.50 17.24 22.13
N ASP A 429 -19.06 17.99 23.09
CA ASP A 429 -20.27 17.64 23.85
C ASP A 429 -21.51 17.65 22.96
N SER A 430 -21.71 18.70 22.16
CA SER A 430 -22.87 18.80 21.24
C SER A 430 -22.84 17.68 20.21
N PHE A 431 -21.64 17.34 19.70
CA PHE A 431 -21.44 16.18 18.84
C PHE A 431 -21.86 14.88 19.54
N MET A 432 -21.42 14.66 20.78
CA MET A 432 -21.70 13.44 21.53
C MET A 432 -23.20 13.28 21.83
N GLU A 433 -23.89 14.35 22.20
CA GLU A 433 -25.35 14.36 22.37
C GLU A 433 -26.06 14.01 21.06
N ARG A 434 -25.65 14.62 19.94
CA ARG A 434 -26.23 14.34 18.62
C ARG A 434 -25.97 12.90 18.17
N LEU A 435 -24.77 12.37 18.42
CA LEU A 435 -24.41 10.98 18.13
C LEU A 435 -25.31 10.00 18.92
N LEU A 436 -25.48 10.23 20.23
CA LEU A 436 -26.33 9.41 21.08
C LEU A 436 -27.82 9.57 20.79
N MET A 437 -28.31 10.73 20.34
CA MET A 437 -29.70 10.87 19.89
C MET A 437 -29.98 10.05 18.63
N HIS A 438 -28.96 9.92 17.77
CA HIS A 438 -29.09 9.30 16.47
C HIS A 438 -28.90 7.77 16.52
N HIS A 439 -28.01 7.30 17.40
CA HIS A 439 -27.63 5.89 17.55
C HIS A 439 -27.93 5.27 18.93
N GLY A 440 -28.43 6.04 19.90
CA GLY A 440 -28.65 5.57 21.28
C GLY A 440 -30.02 4.96 21.58
N GLU A 441 -30.14 4.40 22.79
CA GLU A 441 -31.25 3.56 23.31
C GLU A 441 -32.66 4.19 23.25
N GLY A 442 -32.79 5.48 22.94
CA GLY A 442 -34.07 6.20 22.87
C GLY A 442 -35.05 5.73 21.77
N GLN A 443 -34.60 4.93 20.81
CA GLN A 443 -35.46 4.33 19.76
C GLN A 443 -36.11 2.98 20.16
N GLU A 444 -35.72 2.39 21.29
CA GLU A 444 -36.12 1.04 21.70
C GLU A 444 -37.63 0.86 21.93
N LYS A 445 -38.36 1.90 22.36
CA LYS A 445 -39.80 1.76 22.65
C LYS A 445 -40.69 1.68 21.40
N ARG A 446 -40.17 1.95 20.19
CA ARG A 446 -41.01 2.11 18.97
C ARG A 446 -40.77 1.02 17.90
N LYS A 447 -39.62 0.34 17.92
CA LYS A 447 -39.24 -0.74 16.97
C LYS A 447 -39.42 -2.18 17.52
N LYS A 448 -40.18 -2.37 18.60
CA LYS A 448 -40.43 -3.70 19.22
C LYS A 448 -41.31 -4.67 18.40
N ARG A 449 -41.59 -4.35 17.14
CA ARG A 449 -42.34 -5.22 16.21
C ARG A 449 -41.62 -5.26 14.87
N ARG A 450 -40.51 -6.01 14.79
CA ARG A 450 -40.19 -7.00 13.74
C ARG A 450 -38.69 -7.31 13.74
N THR A 451 -38.42 -8.61 13.70
CA THR A 451 -37.16 -9.30 13.37
C THR A 451 -36.03 -9.29 14.40
N SER A 452 -35.30 -10.40 14.36
CA SER A 452 -34.45 -11.00 15.39
C SER A 452 -33.04 -10.41 15.48
N ALA A 453 -32.56 -10.31 16.74
CA ALA A 453 -31.20 -10.57 17.22
C ALA A 453 -30.03 -9.67 16.74
N MET A 454 -29.37 -9.04 17.73
CA MET A 454 -27.96 -8.60 17.75
C MET A 454 -27.54 -7.35 16.96
N THR A 455 -28.44 -6.65 16.28
CA THR A 455 -28.13 -5.32 15.67
C THR A 455 -28.37 -4.13 16.60
N ASP A 456 -29.01 -4.33 17.76
CA ASP A 456 -29.58 -3.26 18.57
C ASP A 456 -28.59 -2.54 19.51
N HIS A 457 -27.31 -2.92 19.56
CA HIS A 457 -26.32 -2.34 20.49
C HIS A 457 -24.93 -2.08 19.88
N LEU A 458 -24.85 -1.62 18.62
CA LEU A 458 -23.54 -1.36 17.97
C LEU A 458 -22.79 -0.18 18.59
N LEU A 459 -23.52 0.82 19.09
CA LEU A 459 -22.97 2.03 19.72
C LEU A 459 -23.66 2.24 21.08
N THR A 460 -22.88 2.37 22.15
CA THR A 460 -23.39 2.67 23.49
C THR A 460 -22.62 3.82 24.15
N LYS A 461 -23.23 4.46 25.16
CA LYS A 461 -22.54 5.49 25.94
C LYS A 461 -21.38 4.86 26.72
N GLY A 462 -20.21 5.50 26.68
CA GLY A 462 -19.01 5.02 27.35
C GLY A 462 -18.99 5.31 28.84
N SER A 463 -18.03 4.71 29.53
CA SER A 463 -17.88 4.83 30.99
C SER A 463 -17.31 6.19 31.42
N ALA A 464 -16.53 6.84 30.55
CA ALA A 464 -15.95 8.16 30.80
C ALA A 464 -16.82 9.28 30.21
N ASN A 465 -16.66 10.50 30.72
CA ASN A 465 -17.27 11.69 30.11
C ASN A 465 -16.79 11.84 28.66
N ASN A 466 -17.69 12.24 27.76
CA ASN A 466 -17.41 12.40 26.33
C ASN A 466 -16.80 11.16 25.69
N SER A 467 -17.31 9.98 26.08
CA SER A 467 -16.91 8.72 25.49
C SER A 467 -18.10 7.89 25.05
N PHE A 468 -17.89 7.09 24.02
CA PHE A 468 -18.84 6.09 23.51
C PHE A 468 -18.09 4.79 23.17
N VAL A 469 -18.81 3.67 23.12
CA VAL A 469 -18.25 2.35 22.82
C VAL A 469 -18.83 1.86 21.50
N LEU A 470 -17.96 1.40 20.59
CA LEU A 470 -18.35 0.70 19.38
C LEU A 470 -18.06 -0.80 19.49
N GLN A 471 -19.02 -1.62 19.07
CA GLN A 471 -18.92 -3.07 19.06
C GLN A 471 -18.22 -3.59 17.79
N HIS A 472 -16.90 -3.40 17.73
CA HIS A 472 -16.08 -3.85 16.61
C HIS A 472 -15.95 -5.37 16.49
N MET A 473 -15.55 -5.84 15.30
CA MET A 473 -15.29 -7.25 15.02
C MET A 473 -16.47 -8.15 15.43
N ARG A 474 -17.69 -7.77 14.98
CA ARG A 474 -18.96 -8.44 15.31
C ARG A 474 -19.24 -8.53 16.82
N GLY A 475 -18.86 -7.49 17.57
CA GLY A 475 -19.06 -7.40 19.02
C GLY A 475 -18.07 -8.21 19.87
N THR A 476 -17.05 -8.83 19.27
CA THR A 476 -16.01 -9.53 20.04
C THR A 476 -15.00 -8.58 20.67
N THR A 477 -14.92 -7.34 20.16
CA THR A 477 -13.92 -6.36 20.58
C THR A 477 -14.57 -4.98 20.79
N PRO A 478 -15.21 -4.71 21.93
CA PRO A 478 -15.69 -3.37 22.24
C PRO A 478 -14.51 -2.39 22.35
N VAL A 479 -14.61 -1.23 21.69
CA VAL A 479 -13.61 -0.16 21.78
C VAL A 479 -14.28 1.12 22.28
N GLN A 480 -13.82 1.64 23.41
CA GLN A 480 -14.21 2.95 23.92
C GLN A 480 -13.43 4.04 23.18
N TYR A 481 -14.13 5.03 22.63
CA TYR A 481 -13.57 6.22 21.99
C TYR A 481 -13.83 7.46 22.84
N ASN A 482 -12.87 8.37 22.89
CA ASN A 482 -12.97 9.66 23.57
C ASN A 482 -13.08 10.76 22.53
N THR A 483 -14.20 11.50 22.53
CA THR A 483 -14.50 12.53 21.53
C THR A 483 -13.78 13.85 21.78
N THR A 484 -13.08 14.00 22.90
CA THR A 484 -12.38 15.24 23.25
C THR A 484 -11.38 15.62 22.17
N GLY A 485 -11.54 16.81 21.61
CA GLY A 485 -10.71 17.38 20.55
C GLY A 485 -11.04 16.88 19.13
N TRP A 486 -12.06 16.04 18.91
CA TRP A 486 -12.37 15.49 17.59
C TRP A 486 -12.75 16.59 16.59
N LEU A 487 -13.59 17.56 16.99
CA LEU A 487 -13.95 18.67 16.11
C LEU A 487 -12.73 19.51 15.73
N ARG A 488 -11.78 19.69 16.66
CA ARG A 488 -10.50 20.37 16.38
C ARG A 488 -9.65 19.60 15.35
N VAL A 489 -9.71 18.27 15.35
CA VAL A 489 -9.02 17.47 14.33
C VAL A 489 -9.72 17.54 12.97
N CYS A 490 -11.05 17.46 12.95
CA CYS A 490 -11.82 17.41 11.71
C CYS A 490 -11.95 18.78 11.00
N ARG A 491 -11.76 19.90 11.70
CA ARG A 491 -11.74 21.25 11.11
C ARG A 491 -10.48 21.44 10.25
N GLU A 492 -10.65 21.73 8.96
CA GLU A 492 -9.54 22.03 8.06
C GLU A 492 -8.84 23.32 8.49
N ASN A 493 -7.53 23.24 8.77
CA ASN A 493 -6.74 24.44 9.01
C ASN A 493 -6.29 25.06 7.67
N PRO A 494 -6.69 26.31 7.34
CA PRO A 494 -6.33 26.95 6.08
C PRO A 494 -4.81 27.12 5.90
N VAL A 495 -4.06 27.24 7.00
CA VAL A 495 -2.61 27.45 7.01
C VAL A 495 -1.84 26.20 6.50
N THR A 496 -2.42 25.01 6.62
CA THR A 496 -1.80 23.76 6.14
C THR A 496 -1.40 23.83 4.67
N LYS A 497 -2.18 24.54 3.84
CA LYS A 497 -1.90 24.71 2.40
C LYS A 497 -0.76 25.70 2.13
N MET A 498 -0.55 26.66 3.02
CA MET A 498 0.51 27.68 2.88
C MET A 498 1.91 27.06 2.97
N ALA A 499 2.07 25.95 3.69
CA ALA A 499 3.32 25.21 3.76
C ALA A 499 3.85 24.82 2.37
N SER A 500 2.97 24.33 1.50
CA SER A 500 3.33 23.96 0.13
C SER A 500 3.77 25.15 -0.72
N GLN A 501 3.19 26.33 -0.48
CA GLN A 501 3.54 27.55 -1.20
C GLN A 501 4.90 28.08 -0.74
N VAL A 502 5.17 28.08 0.57
CA VAL A 502 6.48 28.48 1.12
C VAL A 502 7.62 27.61 0.57
N LEU A 503 7.39 26.32 0.36
CA LEU A 503 8.40 25.43 -0.22
C LEU A 503 8.66 25.70 -1.71
N LEU A 504 7.66 26.21 -2.45
CA LEU A 504 7.81 26.56 -3.87
C LEU A 504 8.42 27.94 -4.07
N ASP A 505 8.10 28.87 -3.19
CA ASP A 505 8.60 30.25 -3.21
C ASP A 505 9.94 30.40 -2.47
N SER A 506 10.53 29.27 -2.04
CA SER A 506 11.79 29.24 -1.31
C SER A 506 12.94 29.85 -2.12
N GLN A 507 13.78 30.64 -1.45
CA GLN A 507 15.03 31.17 -2.03
C GLN A 507 16.15 30.12 -2.07
N GLN A 508 15.94 28.94 -1.46
CA GLN A 508 16.89 27.83 -1.51
C GLN A 508 16.64 26.99 -2.78
N PRO A 509 17.57 26.93 -3.75
CA PRO A 509 17.34 26.27 -5.03
C PRO A 509 17.05 24.77 -4.88
N ASN A 510 17.70 24.10 -3.92
CA ASN A 510 17.50 22.67 -3.66
C ASN A 510 16.06 22.34 -3.24
N ILE A 511 15.43 23.22 -2.43
CA ILE A 511 14.05 23.05 -1.97
C ILE A 511 13.10 23.30 -3.14
N THR A 512 13.24 24.43 -3.81
CA THR A 512 12.36 24.82 -4.92
C THR A 512 12.41 23.81 -6.08
N GLN A 513 13.59 23.31 -6.44
CA GLN A 513 13.73 22.29 -7.49
C GLN A 513 13.06 20.96 -7.13
N LEU A 514 13.24 20.48 -5.90
CA LEU A 514 12.62 19.25 -5.41
C LEU A 514 11.09 19.35 -5.45
N PHE A 515 10.52 20.37 -4.79
CA PHE A 515 9.07 20.48 -4.65
C PHE A 515 8.36 20.93 -5.93
N SER A 516 9.03 21.64 -6.85
CA SER A 516 8.47 21.93 -8.19
C SER A 516 8.40 20.68 -9.07
N THR A 517 9.44 19.84 -9.04
CA THR A 517 9.49 18.58 -9.80
C THR A 517 8.45 17.58 -9.29
N ILE A 518 8.20 17.56 -7.97
CA ILE A 518 7.17 16.71 -7.35
C ILE A 518 5.74 17.22 -7.61
N ARG A 519 5.51 18.49 -7.97
CA ARG A 519 4.13 18.95 -8.13
C ARG A 519 3.51 18.63 -9.49
N GLY A 520 4.31 18.60 -10.56
CA GLY A 520 3.84 18.43 -11.94
C GLY A 520 2.77 19.48 -12.36
N PRO A 521 2.26 19.43 -13.60
CA PRO A 521 1.28 20.40 -14.10
C PRO A 521 -0.15 20.21 -13.55
N ILE A 522 -0.45 19.09 -12.87
CA ILE A 522 -1.79 18.81 -12.30
C ILE A 522 -1.66 18.60 -10.79
N SER A 523 -1.75 19.71 -10.06
CA SER A 523 -1.85 19.76 -8.60
C SER A 523 -3.17 19.12 -8.13
N THR A 524 -3.15 17.85 -7.73
CA THR A 524 -4.24 17.23 -6.97
C THR A 524 -3.75 16.70 -5.63
N VAL A 525 -4.27 17.33 -4.56
CA VAL A 525 -3.98 17.19 -3.11
C VAL A 525 -4.21 15.78 -2.53
N ILE A 526 -4.55 14.79 -3.34
CA ILE A 526 -5.04 13.51 -2.82
C ILE A 526 -3.89 12.59 -2.38
N THR A 527 -2.73 12.66 -3.01
CA THR A 527 -1.44 12.17 -2.48
C THR A 527 -0.34 12.48 -3.49
N GLY A 528 0.78 13.06 -3.06
CA GLY A 528 1.92 13.43 -3.92
C GLY A 528 2.69 12.25 -4.52
N SER A 529 2.20 11.02 -4.32
CA SER A 529 2.86 9.75 -4.68
C SER A 529 3.01 9.49 -6.19
N VAL A 530 2.53 10.38 -7.06
CA VAL A 530 2.44 10.18 -8.52
C VAL A 530 3.35 11.15 -9.32
N ALA A 531 4.14 11.96 -8.64
CA ALA A 531 5.03 12.89 -9.33
C ALA A 531 6.25 12.20 -9.94
N GLY A 532 6.58 12.58 -11.19
CA GLY A 532 7.72 12.04 -11.94
C GLY A 532 7.41 10.87 -12.87
N ILE A 533 6.13 10.52 -13.08
CA ILE A 533 5.71 9.36 -13.89
C ILE A 533 4.87 9.82 -15.09
N GLU A 534 5.37 10.84 -15.79
CA GLU A 534 4.86 11.20 -17.12
C GLU A 534 5.43 10.19 -18.13
N GLY A 535 4.58 9.28 -18.64
CA GLY A 535 4.92 8.37 -19.74
C GLY A 535 5.05 6.88 -19.38
N SER A 536 5.22 6.50 -18.11
CA SER A 536 5.30 5.07 -17.73
C SER A 536 3.92 4.40 -17.81
N THR A 537 3.86 3.25 -18.47
CA THR A 537 2.65 2.41 -18.60
C THR A 537 2.25 1.74 -17.29
N ALA A 538 3.17 1.63 -16.31
CA ALA A 538 2.99 0.94 -15.04
C ALA A 538 1.78 1.48 -14.23
N LEU A 539 1.64 2.81 -14.11
CA LEU A 539 0.56 3.43 -13.31
C LEU A 539 -0.75 3.68 -14.08
N ARG A 540 -0.84 3.44 -15.40
CA ARG A 540 -2.14 3.57 -16.10
C ARG A 540 -3.19 2.59 -15.56
N ARG A 541 -2.77 1.47 -14.97
CA ARG A 541 -3.69 0.47 -14.38
C ARG A 541 -4.18 0.84 -12.98
N VAL A 542 -3.43 1.67 -12.24
CA VAL A 542 -3.87 2.25 -10.95
C VAL A 542 -4.50 3.65 -11.12
N SER A 543 -4.47 4.21 -12.34
CA SER A 543 -5.07 5.51 -12.69
C SER A 543 -6.60 5.57 -12.59
N SER A 544 -7.29 4.47 -12.30
CA SER A 544 -8.72 4.46 -11.97
C SER A 544 -9.03 5.23 -10.68
N ILE A 545 -8.07 5.29 -9.75
CA ILE A 545 -8.10 6.18 -8.58
C ILE A 545 -8.13 7.65 -9.02
N ARG A 546 -7.65 7.99 -10.23
CA ARG A 546 -7.67 9.38 -10.72
C ARG A 546 -9.03 9.77 -11.31
N ARG A 547 -9.73 8.85 -11.99
CA ARG A 547 -11.00 9.17 -12.69
C ARG A 547 -12.21 9.29 -11.76
N GLY A 548 -12.28 8.50 -10.68
CA GLY A 548 -13.36 8.62 -9.68
C GLY A 548 -13.34 9.93 -8.89
N TYR A 549 -12.20 10.61 -8.83
CA TYR A 549 -12.00 11.81 -8.00
C TYR A 549 -12.03 13.13 -8.78
N VAL A 550 -11.86 13.09 -10.10
CA VAL A 550 -11.73 14.30 -10.95
C VAL A 550 -13.08 14.76 -11.53
N SER A 551 -14.05 13.86 -11.73
CA SER A 551 -15.32 14.19 -12.38
C SER A 551 -16.54 13.99 -11.47
N GLY A 552 -17.06 15.07 -10.89
CA GLY A 552 -18.35 15.08 -10.19
C GLY A 552 -18.50 16.14 -9.09
N THR A 553 -19.71 16.24 -8.53
CA THR A 553 -20.10 17.04 -7.34
C THR A 553 -19.23 16.78 -6.09
N ALA A 554 -18.38 15.76 -6.14
CA ALA A 554 -17.29 15.47 -5.21
C ALA A 554 -16.25 16.60 -5.06
N GLY A 555 -16.20 17.58 -5.97
CA GLY A 555 -15.26 18.71 -5.89
C GLY A 555 -15.41 19.62 -4.67
N LEU A 556 -16.64 19.81 -4.17
CA LEU A 556 -16.90 20.62 -2.96
C LEU A 556 -16.64 19.84 -1.65
N LYS A 557 -16.77 18.51 -1.67
CA LYS A 557 -16.55 17.64 -0.49
C LYS A 557 -15.07 17.29 -0.26
N ARG A 558 -14.14 17.82 -1.07
CA ARG A 558 -12.68 17.61 -0.98
C ARG A 558 -12.03 18.22 0.27
N LYS A 559 -12.72 19.10 1.00
CA LYS A 559 -12.15 19.85 2.14
C LYS A 559 -12.39 19.20 3.51
N SER A 560 -13.31 18.23 3.60
CA SER A 560 -13.63 17.55 4.85
C SER A 560 -12.59 16.49 5.20
N VAL A 561 -11.94 16.62 6.36
CA VAL A 561 -11.01 15.60 6.88
C VAL A 561 -11.74 14.28 7.12
N CYS A 562 -12.94 14.34 7.73
CA CYS A 562 -13.68 13.12 8.09
C CYS A 562 -14.18 12.36 6.85
N LEU A 563 -14.64 13.04 5.80
CA LEU A 563 -15.09 12.38 4.57
C LEU A 563 -13.94 11.92 3.67
N GLN A 564 -12.77 12.58 3.74
CA GLN A 564 -11.56 12.09 3.06
C GLN A 564 -11.20 10.68 3.52
N VAL A 565 -11.40 10.36 4.80
CA VAL A 565 -11.17 9.01 5.35
C VAL A 565 -12.03 7.97 4.62
N LYS A 566 -13.34 8.24 4.53
CA LYS A 566 -14.27 7.39 3.78
C LYS A 566 -13.85 7.21 2.33
N PHE A 567 -13.63 8.31 1.61
CA PHE A 567 -13.35 8.24 0.18
C PHE A 567 -12.02 7.54 -0.12
N GLN A 568 -10.98 7.74 0.70
CA GLN A 568 -9.73 7.02 0.55
C GLN A 568 -9.91 5.52 0.83
N ALA A 569 -10.69 5.15 1.86
CA ALA A 569 -11.04 3.75 2.10
C ALA A 569 -11.81 3.14 0.92
N ASP A 570 -12.81 3.83 0.38
CA ASP A 570 -13.56 3.40 -0.81
C ASP A 570 -12.63 3.14 -2.00
N SER A 571 -11.66 4.02 -2.24
CA SER A 571 -10.69 3.84 -3.33
C SER A 571 -9.74 2.68 -3.11
N VAL A 572 -9.30 2.42 -1.88
CA VAL A 572 -8.48 1.22 -1.57
C VAL A 572 -9.28 -0.03 -1.91
N ILE A 573 -10.50 -0.15 -1.38
CA ILE A 573 -11.37 -1.31 -1.58
C ILE A 573 -11.70 -1.52 -3.06
N GLU A 574 -12.07 -0.46 -3.77
CA GLU A 574 -12.40 -0.51 -5.20
C GLU A 574 -11.19 -0.89 -6.07
N THR A 575 -9.98 -0.48 -5.69
CA THR A 575 -8.77 -0.82 -6.43
C THR A 575 -8.45 -2.30 -6.30
N ILE A 576 -8.47 -2.86 -5.08
CA ILE A 576 -8.14 -4.26 -4.85
C ILE A 576 -9.25 -5.22 -5.31
N ARG A 577 -10.52 -4.80 -5.28
CA ARG A 577 -11.68 -5.62 -5.72
C ARG A 577 -11.63 -6.03 -7.19
N ARG A 578 -10.84 -5.32 -8.03
CA ARG A 578 -10.63 -5.63 -9.46
C ARG A 578 -9.66 -6.78 -9.71
N SER A 579 -9.03 -7.28 -8.66
CA SER A 579 -7.99 -8.30 -8.70
C SER A 579 -8.41 -9.51 -7.89
N GLN A 580 -7.75 -10.65 -8.08
CA GLN A 580 -8.00 -11.82 -7.25
C GLN A 580 -7.40 -11.61 -5.85
N LEU A 581 -8.25 -11.68 -4.82
CA LEU A 581 -7.91 -11.36 -3.44
C LEU A 581 -7.31 -12.57 -2.68
N HIS A 582 -6.27 -12.31 -1.90
CA HIS A 582 -5.64 -13.23 -0.96
C HIS A 582 -5.53 -12.55 0.40
N PHE A 583 -6.12 -13.12 1.44
CA PHE A 583 -6.10 -12.55 2.78
C PHE A 583 -5.10 -13.27 3.69
N ILE A 584 -4.34 -12.49 4.47
CA ILE A 584 -3.43 -12.98 5.49
C ILE A 584 -3.83 -12.37 6.84
N HIS A 585 -4.45 -13.18 7.69
CA HIS A 585 -4.87 -12.76 9.03
C HIS A 585 -3.71 -12.89 10.02
N CYS A 586 -3.26 -11.77 10.57
CA CYS A 586 -2.19 -11.70 11.55
C CYS A 586 -2.77 -11.59 12.97
N ILE A 587 -2.64 -12.66 13.76
CA ILE A 587 -3.21 -12.78 15.11
C ILE A 587 -2.18 -12.42 16.18
N LEU A 588 -2.60 -11.59 17.15
CA LEU A 588 -1.75 -11.20 18.26
C LEU A 588 -1.79 -12.25 19.38
N PRO A 589 -0.65 -12.78 19.87
CA PRO A 589 -0.64 -13.81 20.91
C PRO A 589 -0.98 -13.27 22.30
N HIS A 590 -0.58 -12.03 22.61
CA HIS A 590 -0.92 -11.33 23.86
C HIS A 590 -1.00 -9.81 23.61
N ALA A 591 -1.76 -9.07 24.42
CA ALA A 591 -2.04 -7.64 24.18
C ALA A 591 -0.78 -6.76 24.06
N GLN A 592 0.30 -7.13 24.75
CA GLN A 592 1.58 -6.40 24.78
C GLN A 592 2.62 -6.91 23.75
N ALA A 593 2.26 -7.79 22.81
CA ALA A 593 3.23 -8.40 21.90
C ALA A 593 3.91 -7.40 20.94
N GLY A 594 3.27 -6.24 20.71
CA GLY A 594 3.91 -5.14 19.98
C GLY A 594 5.00 -4.41 20.77
N LEU A 595 5.19 -4.72 22.06
CA LEU A 595 6.15 -4.07 22.96
C LEU A 595 7.39 -4.94 23.27
N CYS A 596 7.59 -6.05 22.55
CA CYS A 596 8.62 -7.05 22.85
C CYS A 596 10.04 -6.47 22.98
N GLU A 597 10.38 -5.39 22.27
CA GLU A 597 11.69 -4.74 22.38
C GLU A 597 11.93 -4.02 23.72
N GLN A 598 10.87 -3.65 24.46
CA GLN A 598 11.00 -2.98 25.76
C GLN A 598 11.11 -3.93 26.94
N LYS A 599 10.81 -5.23 26.74
CA LYS A 599 10.69 -6.22 27.82
C LYS A 599 11.35 -7.54 27.45
N SER A 600 12.63 -7.49 27.09
CA SER A 600 13.53 -8.65 27.11
C SER A 600 13.63 -9.34 28.49
N SER A 601 12.94 -8.84 29.53
CA SER A 601 12.87 -9.46 30.86
C SER A 601 11.61 -10.30 31.16
N LEU A 602 10.61 -10.38 30.28
CA LEU A 602 9.42 -11.24 30.52
C LEU A 602 9.63 -12.72 30.14
N LEU A 603 10.84 -13.08 29.69
CA LEU A 603 11.30 -14.47 29.64
C LEU A 603 11.90 -14.94 30.99
N LEU A 604 11.83 -14.12 32.05
CA LEU A 604 12.03 -14.61 33.41
C LEU A 604 10.68 -15.11 33.93
N PRO A 605 10.46 -16.43 34.04
CA PRO A 605 9.23 -16.95 34.60
C PRO A 605 9.11 -16.45 36.05
N ASN A 606 7.95 -15.87 36.38
CA ASN A 606 7.52 -15.82 37.76
C ASN A 606 7.59 -17.27 38.29
N LYS A 607 8.29 -17.50 39.40
CA LYS A 607 8.57 -18.84 39.96
C LYS A 607 7.33 -19.71 40.23
N ASN A 608 6.11 -19.19 40.04
CA ASN A 608 4.84 -19.87 40.31
C ASN A 608 3.87 -19.93 39.10
N SER A 609 4.29 -19.56 37.88
CA SER A 609 3.47 -19.73 36.66
C SER A 609 4.19 -20.64 35.67
N THR A 610 3.55 -21.75 35.30
CA THR A 610 3.93 -22.62 34.19
C THR A 610 4.27 -21.77 32.96
N ALA A 611 5.50 -21.90 32.44
CA ALA A 611 6.04 -21.06 31.38
C ALA A 611 5.20 -21.07 30.07
N GLU A 612 4.35 -22.07 29.90
CA GLU A 612 3.45 -22.23 28.75
C GLU A 612 2.18 -21.35 28.82
N ASP A 613 1.65 -21.05 30.02
CA ASP A 613 0.47 -20.19 30.18
C ASP A 613 0.78 -18.70 29.95
N SER A 614 2.06 -18.33 29.90
CA SER A 614 2.51 -16.94 29.72
C SER A 614 2.73 -16.56 28.24
N MET A 615 2.69 -17.51 27.29
CA MET A 615 2.99 -17.22 25.87
C MET A 615 1.76 -16.76 25.07
N LEU A 616 0.55 -17.21 25.43
CA LEU A 616 -0.65 -16.97 24.63
C LEU A 616 -1.88 -16.65 25.50
N ASP A 617 -2.45 -15.47 25.30
CA ASP A 617 -3.71 -15.04 25.90
C ASP A 617 -4.88 -15.69 25.15
N VAL A 618 -5.35 -16.83 25.66
CA VAL A 618 -6.40 -17.64 25.04
C VAL A 618 -7.71 -16.86 24.83
N PRO A 619 -8.26 -16.11 25.81
CA PRO A 619 -9.42 -15.25 25.58
C PRO A 619 -9.23 -14.26 24.44
N LEU A 620 -8.09 -13.57 24.38
CA LEU A 620 -7.76 -12.62 23.32
C LEU A 620 -7.69 -13.29 21.95
N VAL A 621 -6.99 -14.42 21.84
CA VAL A 621 -6.87 -15.17 20.57
C VAL A 621 -8.23 -15.70 20.12
N ARG A 622 -9.06 -16.21 21.04
CA ARG A 622 -10.42 -16.64 20.74
C ARG A 622 -11.30 -15.50 20.22
N ALA A 623 -11.20 -14.33 20.82
CA ALA A 623 -11.92 -13.14 20.35
C ALA A 623 -11.48 -12.73 18.94
N GLN A 624 -10.18 -12.74 18.67
CA GLN A 624 -9.65 -12.44 17.32
C GLN A 624 -10.11 -13.45 16.27
N ILE A 625 -10.04 -14.75 16.57
CA ILE A 625 -10.45 -15.80 15.63
C ILE A 625 -11.94 -15.71 15.29
N ARG A 626 -12.80 -15.47 16.30
CA ARG A 626 -14.25 -15.30 16.10
C ARG A 626 -14.56 -14.01 15.35
N GLY A 627 -13.94 -12.91 15.74
CA GLY A 627 -14.18 -11.60 15.14
C GLY A 627 -13.73 -11.50 13.69
N SER A 628 -12.67 -12.23 13.31
CA SER A 628 -12.16 -12.30 11.94
C SER A 628 -12.86 -13.34 11.05
N GLU A 629 -13.87 -14.06 11.58
CA GLU A 629 -14.67 -15.04 10.83
C GLU A 629 -13.86 -16.22 10.27
N ILE A 630 -12.71 -16.53 10.88
CA ILE A 630 -11.81 -17.59 10.41
C ILE A 630 -12.47 -18.97 10.58
N LEU A 631 -13.19 -19.19 11.68
CA LEU A 631 -13.87 -20.47 11.93
C LEU A 631 -14.99 -20.71 10.91
N GLU A 632 -15.75 -19.68 10.60
CA GLU A 632 -16.81 -19.71 9.61
C GLU A 632 -16.24 -19.94 8.21
N ALA A 633 -15.14 -19.27 7.85
CA ALA A 633 -14.47 -19.46 6.57
C ALA A 633 -13.96 -20.90 6.40
N VAL A 634 -13.35 -21.48 7.45
CA VAL A 634 -12.89 -22.88 7.43
C VAL A 634 -14.05 -23.86 7.30
N ARG A 635 -15.19 -23.59 7.96
CA ARG A 635 -16.39 -24.43 7.83
C ARG A 635 -16.94 -24.42 6.41
N ILE A 636 -17.08 -23.25 5.79
CA ILE A 636 -17.50 -23.13 4.38
C ILE A 636 -16.51 -23.85 3.47
N HIS A 637 -15.22 -23.66 3.68
CA HIS A 637 -14.19 -24.32 2.87
C HIS A 637 -14.26 -25.85 2.96
N ARG A 638 -14.59 -26.41 4.13
CA ARG A 638 -14.70 -27.87 4.34
C ARG A 638 -16.02 -28.48 3.87
N GLN A 639 -17.13 -27.75 4.02
CA GLN A 639 -18.47 -28.26 3.70
C GLN A 639 -18.86 -27.97 2.25
N GLY A 640 -18.40 -26.85 1.70
CA GLY A 640 -18.67 -26.44 0.33
C GLY A 640 -17.65 -26.96 -0.68
N PHE A 641 -17.65 -26.32 -1.85
CA PHE A 641 -16.81 -26.67 -3.00
C PHE A 641 -15.93 -25.48 -3.41
N PRO A 642 -14.77 -25.28 -2.75
CA PRO A 642 -13.95 -24.07 -2.92
C PRO A 642 -13.29 -23.96 -4.30
N ASP A 643 -13.01 -25.10 -4.94
CA ASP A 643 -12.37 -25.15 -6.25
C ASP A 643 -13.42 -25.39 -7.34
N HIS A 644 -13.32 -24.66 -8.44
CA HIS A 644 -14.27 -24.78 -9.56
C HIS A 644 -13.63 -24.41 -10.89
N MET A 645 -14.18 -24.94 -11.99
CA MET A 645 -13.67 -24.74 -13.34
C MET A 645 -14.82 -24.83 -14.36
N LEU A 646 -14.74 -24.04 -15.44
CA LEU A 646 -15.69 -24.16 -16.56
C LEU A 646 -15.56 -25.54 -17.23
N PHE A 647 -16.67 -26.10 -17.72
CA PHE A 647 -16.64 -27.42 -18.39
C PHE A 647 -15.67 -27.45 -19.59
N ALA A 648 -15.68 -26.42 -20.44
CA ALA A 648 -14.74 -26.28 -21.56
C ALA A 648 -13.26 -26.34 -21.12
N GLU A 649 -12.93 -25.64 -20.04
CA GLU A 649 -11.56 -25.60 -19.52
C GLU A 649 -11.19 -26.94 -18.89
N PHE A 650 -12.10 -27.53 -18.11
CA PHE A 650 -11.89 -28.83 -17.47
C PHE A 650 -11.68 -29.94 -18.50
N HIS A 651 -12.55 -30.01 -19.50
CA HIS A 651 -12.43 -30.94 -20.62
C HIS A 651 -11.06 -30.79 -21.29
N LYS A 652 -10.72 -29.60 -21.79
CA LYS A 652 -9.45 -29.36 -22.49
C LYS A 652 -8.22 -29.68 -21.64
N ARG A 653 -8.30 -29.47 -20.32
CA ARG A 653 -7.18 -29.69 -19.40
C ARG A 653 -7.00 -31.17 -19.07
N PHE A 654 -8.08 -31.91 -18.82
CA PHE A 654 -8.05 -33.26 -18.27
C PHE A 654 -8.40 -34.38 -19.27
N GLU A 655 -8.77 -34.07 -20.52
CA GLU A 655 -9.02 -35.07 -21.59
C GLU A 655 -7.86 -36.06 -21.77
N VAL A 656 -6.62 -35.62 -21.54
CA VAL A 656 -5.42 -36.46 -21.62
C VAL A 656 -5.44 -37.67 -20.67
N LEU A 657 -6.25 -37.60 -19.60
CA LEU A 657 -6.45 -38.70 -18.66
C LEU A 657 -7.25 -39.85 -19.29
N LEU A 658 -8.14 -39.56 -20.23
CA LEU A 658 -8.93 -40.57 -20.93
C LEU A 658 -8.08 -41.35 -21.94
N PRO A 659 -8.34 -42.67 -22.09
CA PRO A 659 -7.80 -43.46 -23.19
C PRO A 659 -8.25 -42.89 -24.55
N PRO A 660 -7.45 -43.05 -25.63
CA PRO A 660 -7.78 -42.49 -26.96
C PRO A 660 -9.14 -42.95 -27.50
N GLU A 661 -9.57 -44.15 -27.15
CA GLU A 661 -10.83 -44.77 -27.57
C GLU A 661 -12.07 -44.11 -26.95
N MET A 662 -11.93 -43.55 -25.74
CA MET A 662 -13.00 -42.89 -24.99
C MET A 662 -13.06 -41.38 -25.25
N ARG A 663 -12.16 -40.83 -26.06
CA ARG A 663 -12.15 -39.39 -26.35
C ARG A 663 -13.29 -39.05 -27.33
N PRO A 664 -14.02 -37.95 -27.08
CA PRO A 664 -15.15 -37.55 -27.92
C PRO A 664 -14.65 -37.14 -29.32
N ASN A 665 -15.00 -37.90 -30.35
CA ASN A 665 -14.56 -37.67 -31.74
C ASN A 665 -15.62 -36.93 -32.61
N GLY A 666 -16.46 -36.09 -32.01
CA GLY A 666 -17.56 -35.38 -32.69
C GLY A 666 -17.33 -33.87 -32.88
N PRO A 667 -17.99 -33.21 -33.86
CA PRO A 667 -17.88 -31.76 -34.09
C PRO A 667 -18.61 -30.89 -33.04
N THR A 668 -19.58 -31.46 -32.32
CA THR A 668 -20.28 -30.84 -31.20
C THR A 668 -20.28 -31.81 -30.03
N VAL A 669 -19.70 -31.41 -28.91
CA VAL A 669 -19.48 -32.24 -27.73
C VAL A 669 -20.21 -31.60 -26.56
N ASP A 670 -21.03 -32.36 -25.84
CA ASP A 670 -21.60 -31.92 -24.57
C ASP A 670 -20.50 -31.94 -23.49
N GLU A 671 -19.93 -30.77 -23.23
CA GLU A 671 -18.80 -30.61 -22.30
C GLU A 671 -19.15 -31.05 -20.86
N LYS A 672 -20.42 -30.96 -20.47
CA LYS A 672 -20.87 -31.40 -19.14
C LYS A 672 -20.81 -32.93 -19.05
N GLN A 673 -21.32 -33.63 -20.05
CA GLN A 673 -21.26 -35.10 -20.11
C GLN A 673 -19.81 -35.61 -20.17
N VAL A 674 -18.96 -34.96 -20.95
CA VAL A 674 -17.54 -35.34 -21.03
C VAL A 674 -16.81 -35.07 -19.72
N SER A 675 -17.09 -33.95 -19.06
CA SER A 675 -16.54 -33.66 -17.73
C SER A 675 -16.96 -34.74 -16.73
N GLU A 676 -18.22 -35.19 -16.77
CA GLU A 676 -18.69 -36.30 -15.95
C GLU A 676 -17.99 -37.63 -16.28
N GLN A 677 -17.80 -37.95 -17.56
CA GLN A 677 -17.08 -39.15 -17.99
C GLN A 677 -15.62 -39.17 -17.52
N ILE A 678 -14.92 -38.03 -17.61
CA ILE A 678 -13.55 -37.89 -17.10
C ILE A 678 -13.51 -38.20 -15.59
N LEU A 679 -14.45 -37.63 -14.82
CA LEU A 679 -14.51 -37.83 -13.38
C LEU A 679 -14.85 -39.27 -13.00
N GLN A 680 -15.75 -39.91 -13.74
CA GLN A 680 -16.10 -41.32 -13.55
C GLN A 680 -14.90 -42.23 -13.87
N PHE A 681 -14.18 -41.97 -14.96
CA PHE A 681 -12.98 -42.72 -15.33
C PHE A 681 -11.85 -42.57 -14.30
N CYS A 682 -11.70 -41.39 -13.72
CA CYS A 682 -10.74 -41.14 -12.65
C CYS A 682 -11.22 -41.63 -11.27
N GLU A 683 -12.38 -42.30 -11.19
CA GLU A 683 -12.97 -42.84 -9.97
C GLU A 683 -13.16 -41.80 -8.84
N VAL A 684 -13.46 -40.54 -9.21
CA VAL A 684 -13.72 -39.49 -8.22
C VAL A 684 -15.08 -39.73 -7.55
N GLU A 685 -15.10 -39.84 -6.21
CA GLU A 685 -16.34 -40.03 -5.46
C GLU A 685 -17.35 -38.89 -5.69
N LYS A 686 -18.63 -39.24 -5.86
CA LYS A 686 -19.73 -38.27 -6.12
C LYS A 686 -19.94 -37.22 -5.02
N ASN A 687 -19.45 -37.47 -3.81
CA ASN A 687 -19.52 -36.49 -2.70
C ASN A 687 -18.45 -35.41 -2.80
N ASN A 688 -17.39 -35.66 -3.57
CA ASN A 688 -16.21 -34.81 -3.69
C ASN A 688 -16.30 -33.82 -4.85
N PHE A 689 -17.33 -33.93 -5.69
CA PHE A 689 -17.62 -32.96 -6.75
C PHE A 689 -19.13 -32.69 -6.91
N LYS A 690 -19.47 -31.57 -7.54
CA LYS A 690 -20.81 -31.24 -8.02
C LYS A 690 -20.74 -30.68 -9.43
N LEU A 691 -21.71 -31.05 -10.26
CA LEU A 691 -21.86 -30.49 -11.61
C LEU A 691 -22.92 -29.40 -11.55
N GLY A 692 -22.51 -28.16 -11.79
CA GLY A 692 -23.42 -27.02 -11.91
C GLY A 692 -24.10 -26.96 -13.28
N LEU A 693 -24.52 -25.75 -13.64
CA LEU A 693 -25.07 -25.44 -14.96
C LEU A 693 -23.97 -25.24 -16.01
N SER A 694 -22.87 -24.57 -15.63
CA SER A 694 -21.77 -24.22 -16.53
C SER A 694 -20.38 -24.63 -16.03
N GLN A 695 -20.27 -24.97 -14.75
CA GLN A 695 -19.01 -25.27 -14.08
C GLN A 695 -19.05 -26.60 -13.32
N VAL A 696 -17.88 -27.22 -13.18
CA VAL A 696 -17.65 -28.31 -12.23
C VAL A 696 -17.04 -27.75 -10.95
N PHE A 697 -17.51 -28.27 -9.82
CA PHE A 697 -17.14 -27.85 -8.47
C PHE A 697 -16.52 -29.01 -7.71
N PHE A 698 -15.47 -28.74 -6.95
CA PHE A 698 -14.65 -29.72 -6.24
C PHE A 698 -14.50 -29.38 -4.77
N ARG A 699 -14.49 -30.41 -3.93
CA ARG A 699 -13.98 -30.29 -2.56
C ARG A 699 -12.46 -30.05 -2.61
N ALA A 700 -11.95 -29.43 -1.55
CA ALA A 700 -10.53 -29.12 -1.41
C ALA A 700 -9.66 -30.37 -1.61
N GLY A 701 -8.59 -30.24 -2.42
CA GLY A 701 -7.61 -31.30 -2.71
C GLY A 701 -7.93 -32.19 -3.91
N VAL A 702 -9.21 -32.34 -4.30
CA VAL A 702 -9.60 -33.22 -5.42
C VAL A 702 -9.02 -32.74 -6.74
N LEU A 703 -9.11 -31.43 -7.01
CA LEU A 703 -8.57 -30.85 -8.24
C LEU A 703 -7.05 -31.04 -8.33
N ALA A 704 -6.33 -30.93 -7.21
CA ALA A 704 -4.89 -31.14 -7.17
C ALA A 704 -4.50 -32.59 -7.43
N GLN A 705 -5.25 -33.57 -6.91
CA GLN A 705 -5.05 -34.99 -7.22
C GLN A 705 -5.23 -35.29 -8.72
N LEU A 706 -6.23 -34.66 -9.35
CA LEU A 706 -6.42 -34.74 -10.81
C LEU A 706 -5.24 -34.12 -11.58
N GLU A 707 -4.70 -33.00 -11.09
CA GLU A 707 -3.50 -32.38 -11.67
C GLU A 707 -2.26 -33.26 -11.54
N ASP A 708 -2.06 -33.92 -10.40
CA ASP A 708 -0.94 -34.83 -10.20
C ASP A 708 -1.00 -36.05 -11.12
N THR A 709 -2.19 -36.62 -11.28
CA THR A 709 -2.43 -37.73 -12.22
C THR A 709 -2.14 -37.29 -13.67
N ARG A 710 -2.57 -36.08 -14.02
CA ARG A 710 -2.31 -35.48 -15.33
C ARG A 710 -0.83 -35.23 -15.57
N ASP A 711 -0.13 -34.67 -14.59
CA ASP A 711 1.31 -34.44 -14.65
C ASP A 711 2.07 -35.74 -14.88
N GLY A 712 1.67 -36.82 -14.20
CA GLY A 712 2.24 -38.15 -14.42
C GLY A 712 2.09 -38.64 -15.87
N LYS A 713 0.91 -38.46 -16.48
CA LYS A 713 0.68 -38.83 -17.89
C LYS A 713 1.45 -37.94 -18.88
N ILE A 714 1.59 -36.66 -18.58
CA ILE A 714 2.26 -35.69 -19.46
C ILE A 714 3.80 -35.81 -19.36
N ALA A 715 4.32 -36.27 -18.22
CA ALA A 715 5.76 -36.32 -17.94
C ALA A 715 6.57 -37.03 -19.03
N ASP A 716 6.14 -38.20 -19.50
CA ASP A 716 6.86 -38.95 -20.53
C ASP A 716 6.94 -38.21 -21.86
N THR A 717 5.85 -37.54 -22.24
CA THR A 717 5.78 -36.72 -23.46
C THR A 717 6.71 -35.52 -23.34
N VAL A 718 6.73 -34.85 -22.18
CA VAL A 718 7.63 -33.73 -21.90
C VAL A 718 9.09 -34.19 -21.94
N ILE A 719 9.42 -35.35 -21.37
CA ILE A 719 10.77 -35.92 -21.42
C ILE A 719 11.19 -36.19 -22.87
N ALA A 720 10.30 -36.75 -23.69
CA ALA A 720 10.57 -37.00 -25.11
C ALA A 720 10.84 -35.69 -25.87
N PHE A 721 10.02 -34.66 -25.63
CA PHE A 721 10.22 -33.33 -26.22
C PHE A 721 11.53 -32.68 -25.76
N GLN A 722 11.84 -32.74 -24.46
CA GLN A 722 13.11 -32.23 -23.91
C GLN A 722 14.33 -32.92 -24.54
N LYS A 723 14.28 -34.25 -24.72
CA LYS A 723 15.33 -35.01 -25.42
C LYS A 723 15.53 -34.50 -26.84
N PHE A 724 14.44 -34.28 -27.59
CA PHE A 724 14.50 -33.73 -28.94
C PHE A 724 15.13 -32.33 -28.99
N CYS A 725 14.64 -31.40 -28.15
CA CYS A 725 15.14 -30.02 -28.07
C CYS A 725 16.62 -29.96 -27.67
N ARG A 726 17.03 -30.71 -26.64
CA ARG A 726 18.44 -30.78 -26.21
C ARG A 726 19.31 -31.33 -27.34
N GLY A 727 18.87 -32.38 -28.01
CA GLY A 727 19.56 -32.93 -29.18
C GLY A 727 19.70 -31.91 -30.31
N TYR A 728 18.66 -31.15 -30.60
CA TYR A 728 18.68 -30.09 -31.61
C TYR A 728 19.71 -29.00 -31.27
N LEU A 729 19.68 -28.46 -30.04
CA LEU A 729 20.59 -27.42 -29.58
C LEU A 729 22.06 -27.89 -29.65
N VAL A 730 22.34 -29.12 -29.22
CA VAL A 730 23.70 -29.69 -29.29
C VAL A 730 24.15 -29.83 -30.74
N ARG A 731 23.31 -30.35 -31.64
CA ARG A 731 23.66 -30.44 -33.08
C ARG A 731 23.93 -29.07 -33.69
N GLN A 732 23.17 -28.04 -33.34
CA GLN A 732 23.41 -26.68 -33.80
C GLN A 732 24.75 -26.13 -33.26
N ARG A 733 25.04 -26.36 -31.98
CA ARG A 733 26.33 -25.98 -31.37
C ARG A 733 27.51 -26.72 -32.01
N VAL A 734 27.37 -28.01 -32.30
CA VAL A 734 28.39 -28.82 -32.98
C VAL A 734 28.63 -28.31 -34.40
N LYS A 735 27.58 -27.99 -35.17
CA LYS A 735 27.74 -27.36 -36.50
C LYS A 735 28.55 -26.06 -36.39
N LYS A 736 28.24 -25.20 -35.42
CA LYS A 736 29.02 -23.96 -35.17
C LYS A 736 30.48 -24.26 -34.82
N LEU A 737 30.74 -25.23 -33.94
CA LEU A 737 32.08 -25.64 -33.56
C LEU A 737 32.87 -26.26 -34.73
N GLN A 738 32.22 -27.03 -35.60
CA GLN A 738 32.84 -27.59 -36.80
C GLN A 738 33.29 -26.49 -37.77
N VAL A 739 32.42 -25.49 -38.01
CA VAL A 739 32.78 -24.31 -38.83
C VAL A 739 33.95 -23.57 -38.20
N GLN A 740 33.92 -23.34 -36.88
CA GLN A 740 35.02 -22.71 -36.15
C GLN A 740 36.32 -23.53 -36.25
N HIS A 741 36.26 -24.85 -36.15
CA HIS A 741 37.43 -25.73 -36.26
C HIS A 741 38.05 -25.69 -37.66
N ILE A 742 37.22 -25.71 -38.71
CA ILE A 742 37.68 -25.57 -40.09
C ILE A 742 38.33 -24.20 -40.30
N ALA A 743 37.71 -23.13 -39.79
CA ALA A 743 38.27 -21.78 -39.84
C ALA A 743 39.63 -21.71 -39.11
N ILE A 744 39.73 -22.26 -37.91
CA ILE A 744 40.99 -22.35 -37.14
C ILE A 744 42.06 -23.08 -37.95
N LYS A 745 41.74 -24.24 -38.55
CA LYS A 745 42.69 -24.98 -39.39
C LYS A 745 43.16 -24.18 -40.60
N CYS A 746 42.25 -23.48 -41.28
CA CYS A 746 42.57 -22.63 -42.42
C CYS A 746 43.49 -21.48 -42.02
N ILE A 747 43.13 -20.76 -40.94
CA ILE A 747 43.94 -19.67 -40.38
C ILE A 747 45.32 -20.19 -39.99
N GLN A 748 45.41 -21.29 -39.24
CA GLN A 748 46.69 -21.88 -38.83
C GLN A 748 47.55 -22.28 -40.04
N ARG A 749 46.96 -22.88 -41.07
CA ARG A 749 47.67 -23.22 -42.32
C ARG A 749 48.19 -21.97 -43.02
N ASN A 750 47.38 -20.93 -43.15
CA ASN A 750 47.77 -19.67 -43.77
C ASN A 750 48.87 -18.97 -42.98
N VAL A 751 48.76 -18.91 -41.65
CA VAL A 751 49.79 -18.35 -40.77
C VAL A 751 51.11 -19.13 -40.90
N ARG A 752 51.08 -20.47 -40.92
CA ARG A 752 52.31 -21.27 -41.12
C ARG A 752 52.96 -21.01 -42.48
N LYS A 753 52.18 -20.96 -43.56
CA LYS A 753 52.69 -20.61 -44.89
C LYS A 753 53.24 -19.18 -44.93
N PHE A 754 52.53 -18.24 -44.31
CA PHE A 754 52.99 -16.86 -44.19
C PHE A 754 54.32 -16.79 -43.44
N MET A 755 54.49 -17.49 -42.32
CA MET A 755 55.77 -17.54 -41.60
C MET A 755 56.93 -18.07 -42.44
N GLN A 756 56.68 -19.04 -43.34
CA GLN A 756 57.69 -19.55 -44.28
C GLN A 756 58.02 -18.53 -45.39
N ILE A 757 57.00 -17.86 -45.93
CA ILE A 757 57.15 -16.95 -47.09
C ILE A 757 57.62 -15.56 -46.65
N ARG A 758 57.32 -15.12 -45.42
CA ARG A 758 57.62 -13.77 -44.92
C ARG A 758 59.12 -13.44 -45.02
N GLU A 759 59.99 -14.42 -44.81
CA GLU A 759 61.43 -14.22 -44.89
C GLU A 759 62.01 -14.33 -46.30
N TRP A 760 61.22 -14.79 -47.29
CA TRP A 760 61.64 -14.97 -48.67
C TRP A 760 61.90 -13.62 -49.36
N SER A 761 63.09 -13.44 -49.93
CA SER A 761 63.54 -12.17 -50.52
C SER A 761 62.62 -11.64 -51.62
N TRP A 762 62.09 -12.52 -52.48
CA TRP A 762 61.12 -12.14 -53.52
C TRP A 762 59.80 -11.65 -52.93
N TRP A 763 59.33 -12.25 -51.84
CA TRP A 763 58.13 -11.78 -51.14
C TRP A 763 58.35 -10.41 -50.46
N LYS A 764 59.53 -10.18 -49.85
CA LYS A 764 59.92 -8.88 -49.30
C LYS A 764 60.01 -7.79 -50.38
N LEU A 765 60.52 -8.12 -51.57
CA LEU A 765 60.54 -7.21 -52.71
C LEU A 765 59.12 -6.93 -53.21
N TYR A 766 58.32 -7.97 -53.43
CA TYR A 766 56.94 -7.85 -53.88
C TYR A 766 56.09 -6.99 -52.93
N THR A 767 56.16 -7.26 -51.62
CA THR A 767 55.42 -6.49 -50.60
C THR A 767 55.87 -5.03 -50.49
N LYS A 768 57.11 -4.70 -50.85
CA LYS A 768 57.58 -3.30 -50.94
C LYS A 768 57.17 -2.60 -52.23
N VAL A 769 57.07 -3.33 -53.35
CA VAL A 769 56.78 -2.78 -54.67
C VAL A 769 55.27 -2.70 -54.95
N GLN A 770 54.49 -3.67 -54.47
CA GLN A 770 53.02 -3.73 -54.65
C GLN A 770 52.29 -2.43 -54.21
N PRO A 771 52.62 -1.79 -53.07
CA PRO A 771 51.99 -0.53 -52.67
C PRO A 771 52.35 0.66 -53.57
N VAL A 772 53.45 0.58 -54.32
CA VAL A 772 53.90 1.63 -55.26
C VAL A 772 53.20 1.50 -56.62
N LEU A 773 52.75 0.28 -56.96
CA LEU A 773 51.96 -0.03 -58.17
C LEU A 773 50.44 0.24 -58.00
N ASN A 774 50.00 0.69 -56.83
CA ASN A 774 48.58 0.78 -56.42
C ASN A 774 47.75 1.88 -57.13
N VAL A 775 48.10 2.34 -58.34
CA VAL A 775 47.27 3.29 -59.09
C VAL A 775 45.94 2.65 -59.54
N HIS A 776 45.90 1.33 -59.75
CA HIS A 776 44.65 0.63 -60.08
C HIS A 776 43.77 0.31 -58.87
N ARG A 777 44.32 0.24 -57.64
CA ARG A 777 43.53 -0.06 -56.44
C ARG A 777 42.75 1.16 -55.94
N THR A 778 43.23 2.37 -56.25
CA THR A 778 42.50 3.62 -56.02
C THR A 778 41.23 3.74 -56.86
N GLU A 779 41.14 3.15 -58.06
CA GLU A 779 39.90 3.15 -58.86
C GLU A 779 38.84 2.19 -58.31
N GLU A 780 39.23 1.00 -57.84
CA GLU A 780 38.31 0.08 -57.15
C GLU A 780 37.84 0.65 -55.81
N GLU A 781 38.72 1.27 -55.02
CA GLU A 781 38.34 1.92 -53.76
C GLU A 781 37.46 3.17 -53.98
N LEU A 782 37.61 3.88 -55.11
CA LEU A 782 36.70 4.95 -55.51
C LEU A 782 35.32 4.40 -55.92
N LYS A 783 35.26 3.30 -56.68
CA LYS A 783 34.00 2.61 -57.00
C LYS A 783 33.28 2.08 -55.76
N ASP A 784 34.01 1.47 -54.83
CA ASP A 784 33.42 0.99 -53.57
C ASP A 784 32.97 2.14 -52.67
N ARG A 785 33.62 3.32 -52.73
CA ARG A 785 33.15 4.54 -52.06
C ARG A 785 31.91 5.14 -52.70
N GLU A 786 31.79 5.10 -54.03
CA GLU A 786 30.58 5.52 -54.75
C GLU A 786 29.38 4.61 -54.45
N VAL A 787 29.62 3.31 -54.24
CA VAL A 787 28.57 2.35 -53.82
C VAL A 787 28.24 2.46 -52.32
N GLY A 788 29.18 2.96 -51.51
CA GLY A 788 29.07 3.05 -50.05
C GLY A 788 28.35 4.30 -49.49
N THR A 789 27.97 5.28 -50.32
CA THR A 789 27.09 6.38 -49.87
C THR A 789 25.64 5.93 -49.87
N PRO A 790 24.98 5.78 -48.69
CA PRO A 790 23.55 5.55 -48.67
C PRO A 790 22.85 6.82 -49.17
N ASN A 791 21.92 6.67 -50.11
CA ASN A 791 20.92 7.67 -50.44
C ASN A 791 20.12 8.04 -49.18
N THR A 792 20.64 8.96 -48.37
CA THR A 792 19.82 9.78 -47.48
C THR A 792 19.25 10.92 -48.30
N LEU A 793 18.20 10.63 -49.07
CA LEU A 793 17.19 11.57 -49.55
C LEU A 793 16.03 10.73 -50.10
N ALA A 794 14.84 10.95 -49.52
CA ALA A 794 13.54 10.33 -49.80
C ALA A 794 13.17 9.07 -48.99
N GLN A 795 12.75 9.26 -47.73
CA GLN A 795 11.33 9.23 -47.33
C GLN A 795 11.16 9.74 -45.90
#